data_AF-A0A432Q3G6-F1
#
_entry.id   AF-A0A432Q3G6-F1
#
_cell.length_a   1.000
_cell.length_b   1.000
_cell.length_c   1.000
_cell.angle_alpha   90.00
_cell.angle_beta   90.00
_cell.angle_gamma   90.00
#
_symmetry.space_group_name_H-M   'P 1'
#
loop_
_entity.id
_entity.type
_entity.pdbx_description
1 polymer ?
#
loop_
_entity_poly.entity_id
_entity_poly.type
_entity_poly.pdbx_seq_one_letter_code
_entity_poly.pdbx_strand_id
1 'polypeptide(L)'
;ERGVAPQKSSLPGSVLSKRTAGYATSRAPVVGSIKKSVNLQVDPHDMIQTGPGLPEWSWKRVNLSWNGPVTPEQKITLYLLSPRMNTVIAFSRVLLLLILLVGFLRCCLLSGKSAILNKHTVTTAMAGLFLFTMTIMPADLYADMPSPELLKQLQTRLLTPPKCGTQCAEINSCLIQADKQLLKVELAVDSQITTALPLPGENRFFEQILLDGAEAEALRVNPRGYTFIRLAPGRHKVVLTKRLNNQRDLSFSFPLVPERGQALLKGWSMTGLRNNGKLEQQLTLRALAPVQAEPGESEDENVIQIPAFVQIERTLHLGLKWQATTRILRKSPGTVIAFDIPLLPGEHVTSESFAVQDKHIRITMGPDQEMISYSSSLTPADSLELKAAKTSSWTERWFLDVSPIWHVEAAGVPEINQTNPAGKRFPEYRPYPGEALQLAITRPEGVDGTIITINRSKRNIRPGVRATDTSLAFTLTASRGLQHTITLPPDIDIQKTVIDGREVVLQHSDNLLTFPVRPGRQEIEINWRSKQGIARKMITEPVDLGLDSVNSAIMMNIPSSRWILFTGGPRIGPAVLFWGELLVFILFALLLGRIRITPLNSLQWLLLSLGLSQIPAPFAAIVVAWILLLGVRKDKGLPENKPLLFNLAQIALVLLTLAALGCLFMAIQKGLLGHPDMQIGGNGSTMHALRWYQDRTGSLLPEAWVFSVPLLAYRISMLIWALWLAMALLRWLRWGWDCFSEGGLWKKNRTRNTKKTGNRRKEAVADLEIE
;
A
#
# COMPACT_ATOMS: atom_id res chain seq x y z
N GLU A 1 54.62 -13.57 -13.94
CA GLU A 1 54.81 -13.70 -12.48
C GLU A 1 54.10 -12.56 -11.76
N ARG A 2 53.46 -12.89 -10.62
CA ARG A 2 52.90 -12.01 -9.58
C ARG A 2 51.92 -10.87 -9.98
N GLY A 3 50.65 -11.04 -9.56
CA GLY A 3 50.16 -10.15 -8.49
C GLY A 3 48.71 -9.65 -8.56
N VAL A 4 47.92 -10.13 -7.59
CA VAL A 4 46.83 -9.46 -6.86
C VAL A 4 45.39 -9.51 -7.43
N ALA A 5 44.59 -10.33 -6.75
CA ALA A 5 43.13 -10.42 -6.77
C ALA A 5 42.48 -9.53 -5.67
N PRO A 6 41.17 -9.22 -5.74
CA PRO A 6 40.38 -8.88 -4.58
C PRO A 6 39.41 -10.01 -4.15
N GLN A 7 39.26 -10.13 -2.84
CA GLN A 7 38.52 -11.12 -2.07
C GLN A 7 36.99 -10.99 -2.19
N LYS A 8 36.29 -12.13 -2.20
CA LYS A 8 34.87 -12.27 -1.83
C LYS A 8 34.77 -12.87 -0.44
N SER A 9 34.01 -12.24 0.45
CA SER A 9 33.70 -12.71 1.80
C SER A 9 32.54 -13.69 1.81
N SER A 10 32.72 -14.75 2.58
CA SER A 10 31.90 -15.95 2.77
C SER A 10 30.76 -15.77 3.79
N LEU A 11 29.66 -16.50 3.57
CA LEU A 11 28.65 -16.85 4.57
C LEU A 11 29.06 -18.20 5.21
N PRO A 12 28.97 -18.39 6.54
CA PRO A 12 29.27 -19.65 7.18
C PRO A 12 28.03 -20.57 7.23
N GLY A 13 28.22 -21.82 6.85
CA GLY A 13 27.31 -22.91 7.18
C GLY A 13 27.62 -23.48 8.57
N SER A 14 26.59 -24.01 9.23
CA SER A 14 26.77 -25.03 10.26
C SER A 14 25.64 -26.07 10.17
N VAL A 15 26.09 -27.30 10.34
CA VAL A 15 25.40 -28.59 10.26
C VAL A 15 24.62 -28.82 11.55
N LEU A 16 23.43 -29.44 11.49
CA LEU A 16 22.97 -30.42 12.49
C LEU A 16 21.70 -31.20 12.06
N SER A 17 21.91 -32.51 11.90
CA SER A 17 21.07 -33.62 12.38
C SER A 17 19.67 -33.88 11.79
N LYS A 18 19.60 -35.02 11.10
CA LYS A 18 18.38 -35.78 10.75
C LYS A 18 17.69 -36.33 12.00
N ARG A 19 16.37 -36.08 12.12
CA ARG A 19 15.33 -37.06 12.53
C ARG A 19 13.98 -36.34 12.65
N THR A 20 13.08 -36.55 11.69
CA THR A 20 11.64 -36.39 11.94
C THR A 20 10.88 -37.44 11.13
N ALA A 21 10.07 -38.17 11.88
CA ALA A 21 9.26 -39.30 11.46
C ALA A 21 8.19 -38.88 10.45
N GLY A 22 7.85 -39.83 9.57
CA GLY A 22 6.79 -39.67 8.57
C GLY A 22 5.43 -39.48 9.21
N TYR A 23 4.80 -38.34 8.93
CA TYR A 23 3.36 -38.22 8.87
C TYR A 23 2.96 -38.21 7.40
N ALA A 24 2.34 -39.31 6.96
CA ALA A 24 1.71 -39.40 5.66
C ALA A 24 0.46 -38.49 5.66
N THR A 25 0.61 -37.27 5.15
CA THR A 25 -0.55 -36.45 4.78
C THR A 25 -1.15 -37.04 3.51
N SER A 26 -2.27 -37.74 3.70
CA SER A 26 -3.25 -38.07 2.67
C SER A 26 -3.45 -36.87 1.74
N ARG A 27 -3.02 -37.01 0.47
CA ARG A 27 -3.32 -36.06 -0.59
C ARG A 27 -4.83 -36.10 -0.84
N ALA A 28 -5.52 -35.03 -0.44
CA ALA A 28 -6.84 -34.73 -0.98
C ALA A 28 -6.75 -34.68 -2.52
N PRO A 29 -7.76 -35.21 -3.25
CA PRO A 29 -7.75 -35.13 -4.70
C PRO A 29 -7.77 -33.66 -5.11
N VAL A 30 -6.78 -33.28 -5.91
CA VAL A 30 -6.70 -31.97 -6.56
C VAL A 30 -7.94 -31.84 -7.44
N VAL A 31 -8.88 -31.03 -6.98
CA VAL A 31 -10.02 -30.56 -7.78
C VAL A 31 -9.45 -29.98 -9.07
N GLY A 32 -9.95 -30.50 -10.19
CA GLY A 32 -9.45 -30.22 -11.53
C GLY A 32 -9.29 -28.72 -11.81
N SER A 33 -8.26 -28.43 -12.60
CA SER A 33 -7.94 -27.10 -13.11
C SER A 33 -9.20 -26.36 -13.57
N ILE A 34 -9.45 -25.20 -12.96
CA ILE A 34 -10.46 -24.23 -13.40
C ILE A 34 -10.07 -23.81 -14.81
N LYS A 35 -10.79 -24.29 -15.84
CA LYS A 35 -10.69 -23.75 -17.19
C LYS A 35 -11.11 -22.27 -17.12
N LYS A 36 -10.16 -21.39 -17.46
CA LYS A 36 -10.34 -19.94 -17.63
C LYS A 36 -11.56 -19.72 -18.54
N SER A 37 -12.53 -18.91 -18.10
CA SER A 37 -13.81 -18.70 -18.80
C SER A 37 -13.65 -18.08 -20.19
N VAL A 38 -14.49 -18.54 -21.11
CA VAL A 38 -14.58 -18.13 -22.53
C VAL A 38 -15.31 -16.79 -22.75
N ASN A 39 -15.97 -16.21 -21.73
CA ASN A 39 -16.93 -15.10 -21.89
C ASN A 39 -16.46 -13.68 -21.55
N LEU A 40 -15.17 -13.43 -21.23
CA LEU A 40 -14.61 -12.07 -21.25
C LEU A 40 -14.12 -11.73 -22.66
N GLN A 41 -15.04 -11.75 -23.63
CA GLN A 41 -14.79 -11.23 -24.96
C GLN A 41 -15.20 -9.77 -24.96
N VAL A 42 -14.23 -8.88 -25.15
CA VAL A 42 -14.46 -7.45 -25.35
C VAL A 42 -14.97 -7.27 -26.78
N ASP A 43 -16.11 -6.60 -26.96
CA ASP A 43 -16.60 -6.25 -28.29
C ASP A 43 -15.55 -5.35 -28.98
N PRO A 44 -15.03 -5.71 -30.17
CA PRO A 44 -14.09 -4.87 -30.89
C PRO A 44 -14.64 -3.49 -31.28
N HIS A 45 -15.96 -3.31 -31.29
CA HIS A 45 -16.62 -2.04 -31.61
C HIS A 45 -16.97 -1.21 -30.36
N ASP A 46 -16.84 -1.75 -29.16
CA ASP A 46 -17.15 -1.00 -27.93
C ASP A 46 -16.08 0.07 -27.67
N MET A 47 -16.53 1.32 -27.51
CA MET A 47 -15.69 2.44 -27.13
C MET A 47 -15.51 2.47 -25.61
N ILE A 48 -14.53 1.70 -25.11
CA ILE A 48 -14.20 1.72 -23.69
C ILE A 48 -13.52 3.05 -23.36
N GLN A 49 -14.06 3.76 -22.38
CA GLN A 49 -13.44 4.99 -21.90
C GLN A 49 -12.12 4.67 -21.20
N THR A 50 -11.04 5.37 -21.56
CA THR A 50 -9.73 5.20 -20.92
C THR A 50 -9.63 5.88 -19.56
N GLY A 51 -10.67 6.64 -19.18
CA GLY A 51 -10.76 7.41 -17.94
C GLY A 51 -9.80 8.61 -17.92
N PRO A 52 -9.87 9.45 -16.87
CA PRO A 52 -8.93 10.55 -16.71
C PRO A 52 -7.53 10.02 -16.35
N GLY A 53 -6.48 10.71 -16.80
CA GLY A 53 -5.13 10.42 -16.35
C GLY A 53 -4.99 10.65 -14.85
N LEU A 54 -4.26 9.76 -14.17
CA LEU A 54 -4.04 9.84 -12.72
C LEU A 54 -2.71 10.53 -12.39
N PRO A 55 -2.68 11.51 -11.47
CA PRO A 55 -1.43 12.11 -11.04
C PRO A 55 -0.50 11.08 -10.36
N GLU A 56 0.77 11.07 -10.75
CA GLU A 56 1.84 10.18 -10.24
C GLU A 56 2.60 10.79 -9.04
N TRP A 57 2.36 12.06 -8.71
CA TRP A 57 3.08 12.71 -7.62
C TRP A 57 2.67 12.17 -6.25
N SER A 58 3.65 12.05 -5.37
CA SER A 58 3.42 11.80 -3.95
C SER A 58 4.08 12.90 -3.13
N TRP A 59 3.43 13.29 -2.04
CA TRP A 59 3.96 14.28 -1.11
C TRP A 59 3.76 13.79 0.33
N LYS A 60 3.04 14.54 1.17
CA LYS A 60 2.74 14.12 2.53
C LYS A 60 1.57 13.15 2.52
N ARG A 61 1.80 11.94 3.02
CA ARG A 61 0.74 10.98 3.33
C ARG A 61 0.33 11.16 4.78
N VAL A 62 -0.95 11.37 5.02
CA VAL A 62 -1.54 11.39 6.36
C VAL A 62 -2.45 10.17 6.44
N ASN A 63 -2.12 9.24 7.34
CA ASN A 63 -2.95 8.06 7.56
C ASN A 63 -4.00 8.41 8.63
N LEU A 64 -5.27 8.22 8.30
CA LEU A 64 -6.37 8.32 9.25
C LEU A 64 -6.82 6.89 9.58
N SER A 65 -6.83 6.54 10.86
CA SER A 65 -7.31 5.25 11.35
C SER A 65 -8.44 5.47 12.36
N TRP A 66 -9.43 4.58 12.32
CA TRP A 66 -10.55 4.57 13.26
C TRP A 66 -10.64 3.19 13.91
N ASN A 67 -10.92 3.17 15.20
CA ASN A 67 -11.19 1.95 15.94
C ASN A 67 -12.69 1.86 16.22
N GLY A 68 -13.38 0.93 15.56
CA GLY A 68 -14.83 0.71 15.70
C GLY A 68 -15.64 1.10 14.46
N PRO A 69 -16.96 0.81 14.46
CA PRO A 69 -17.85 1.13 13.34
C PRO A 69 -18.04 2.65 13.20
N VAL A 70 -17.83 3.17 11.98
CA VAL A 70 -18.08 4.58 11.62
C VAL A 70 -19.54 4.72 11.23
N THR A 71 -20.31 5.53 11.98
CA THR A 71 -21.72 5.79 11.65
C THR A 71 -21.83 6.91 10.59
N PRO A 72 -22.89 6.94 9.77
CA PRO A 72 -23.07 7.94 8.71
C PRO A 72 -23.04 9.40 9.20
N GLU A 73 -23.29 9.65 10.49
CA GLU A 73 -23.33 10.99 11.08
C GLU A 73 -21.93 11.55 11.41
N GLN A 74 -20.90 10.70 11.47
CA GLN A 74 -19.54 11.12 11.82
C GLN A 74 -18.87 11.83 10.64
N LYS A 75 -18.56 13.12 10.82
CA LYS A 75 -17.95 13.98 9.79
C LYS A 75 -16.52 14.36 10.14
N ILE A 76 -15.64 14.31 9.14
CA ILE A 76 -14.26 14.79 9.24
C ILE A 76 -14.13 16.03 8.35
N THR A 77 -13.58 17.10 8.92
CA THR A 77 -13.32 18.34 8.16
C THR A 77 -11.83 18.54 8.03
N LEU A 78 -11.35 18.68 6.80
CA LEU A 78 -9.95 18.94 6.49
C LEU A 78 -9.80 20.40 6.07
N TYR A 79 -8.96 21.15 6.78
CA TYR A 79 -8.63 22.53 6.42
C TYR A 79 -7.36 22.57 5.57
N LEU A 80 -7.51 22.90 4.29
CA LEU A 80 -6.38 23.08 3.37
C LEU A 80 -5.98 24.56 3.31
N LEU A 81 -4.79 24.89 3.80
CA LEU A 81 -4.24 26.25 3.66
C LEU A 81 -3.76 26.46 2.23
N SER A 82 -4.29 27.48 1.55
CA SER A 82 -3.81 27.85 0.21
C SER A 82 -2.34 28.31 0.25
N PRO A 83 -1.58 28.20 -0.86
CA PRO A 83 -0.21 28.69 -0.91
C PRO A 83 -0.08 30.16 -0.48
N ARG A 84 -1.05 31.01 -0.83
CA ARG A 84 -1.08 32.43 -0.44
C ARG A 84 -1.22 32.61 1.07
N MET A 85 -2.13 31.88 1.70
CA MET A 85 -2.28 31.91 3.16
C MET A 85 -0.99 31.47 3.86
N ASN A 86 -0.38 30.39 3.38
CA ASN A 86 0.88 29.91 3.93
C ASN A 86 2.02 30.94 3.75
N THR A 87 2.09 31.64 2.61
CA THR A 87 3.07 32.73 2.43
C THR A 87 2.86 33.88 3.41
N VAL A 88 1.62 34.33 3.63
CA VAL A 88 1.32 35.39 4.61
C VAL A 88 1.71 34.96 6.03
N ILE A 89 1.37 33.72 6.41
CA ILE A 89 1.77 33.15 7.71
C ILE A 89 3.30 33.08 7.82
N ALA A 90 4.01 32.64 6.79
CA ALA A 90 5.47 32.57 6.80
C ALA A 90 6.11 33.96 6.98
N PHE A 91 5.65 34.99 6.23
CA PHE A 91 6.13 36.36 6.41
C PHE A 91 5.82 36.90 7.80
N SER A 92 4.62 36.64 8.34
CA SER A 92 4.26 37.05 9.70
C SER A 92 5.16 36.40 10.75
N ARG A 93 5.52 35.12 10.60
CA ARG A 93 6.44 34.42 11.48
C ARG A 93 7.84 35.03 11.45
N VAL A 94 8.36 35.32 10.26
CA VAL A 94 9.67 35.96 10.09
C VAL A 94 9.67 37.36 10.72
N LEU A 95 8.62 38.15 10.50
CA LEU A 95 8.47 39.47 11.08
C LEU A 95 8.42 39.42 12.62
N LEU A 96 7.61 38.53 13.20
CA LEU A 96 7.51 38.35 14.64
C LEU A 96 8.84 37.90 15.26
N LEU A 97 9.55 36.98 14.60
CA LEU A 97 10.88 36.54 15.04
C LEU A 97 11.88 37.69 14.99
N LEU A 98 11.85 38.51 13.94
CA LEU A 98 12.71 39.68 13.82
C LEU A 98 12.41 40.73 14.91
N ILE A 99 11.13 40.99 15.20
CA ILE A 99 10.71 41.86 16.31
C ILE A 99 11.23 41.31 17.64
N LEU A 100 11.10 40.01 17.88
CA LEU A 100 11.59 39.34 19.09
C LEU A 100 13.12 39.43 19.21
N LEU A 101 13.85 39.20 18.12
CA LEU A 101 15.32 39.30 18.08
C LEU A 101 15.79 40.74 18.34
N VAL A 102 15.16 41.73 17.70
CA VAL A 102 15.48 43.15 17.91
C VAL A 102 15.14 43.56 19.34
N GLY A 103 13.99 43.13 19.88
CA GLY A 103 13.60 43.37 21.27
C GLY A 103 14.62 42.78 22.26
N PHE A 104 15.06 41.54 22.03
CA PHE A 104 16.08 40.87 22.83
C PHE A 104 17.44 41.57 22.75
N LEU A 105 17.92 41.90 21.56
CA LEU A 105 19.18 42.61 21.36
C LEU A 105 19.15 44.00 21.99
N ARG A 106 18.02 44.72 21.88
CA ARG A 106 17.83 46.02 22.53
C ARG A 106 17.91 45.88 24.05
N CYS A 107 17.28 44.85 24.61
CA CYS A 107 17.32 44.58 26.05
C CYS A 107 18.75 44.22 26.53
N CYS A 108 19.48 43.42 25.77
CA CYS A 108 20.85 43.01 26.09
C CYS A 108 21.90 44.12 25.87
N LEU A 109 21.74 44.99 24.86
CA LEU A 109 22.72 46.02 24.49
C LEU A 109 22.47 47.37 25.16
N LEU A 110 21.21 47.77 25.42
CA LEU A 110 20.89 49.03 26.10
C LEU A 110 20.78 48.90 27.62
N SER A 111 20.76 47.69 28.20
CA SER A 111 20.85 47.51 29.65
C SER A 111 22.30 47.61 30.17
N GLY A 112 23.04 48.58 29.65
CA GLY A 112 24.36 49.00 30.14
C GLY A 112 24.30 50.06 31.24
N LYS A 113 23.13 50.70 31.46
CA LYS A 113 22.90 51.60 32.60
C LYS A 113 21.45 51.50 33.07
N SER A 114 21.29 51.03 34.31
CA SER A 114 20.08 51.04 35.15
C SER A 114 18.76 50.58 34.50
N ALA A 115 18.54 49.26 34.50
CA ALA A 115 17.19 48.75 34.75
C ALA A 115 17.32 47.51 35.64
N ILE A 116 17.05 47.69 36.93
CA ILE A 116 16.72 46.60 37.84
C ILE A 116 15.36 46.08 37.38
N LEU A 117 15.35 45.29 36.30
CA LEU A 117 14.21 44.46 35.96
C LEU A 117 14.46 43.11 36.63
N ASN A 118 13.59 42.80 37.58
CA ASN A 118 13.69 41.66 38.49
C ASN A 118 14.05 40.37 37.72
N LYS A 119 15.20 39.75 38.06
CA LYS A 119 15.80 38.57 37.40
C LYS A 119 14.86 37.36 37.23
N HIS A 120 13.71 37.37 37.91
CA HIS A 120 12.68 36.35 37.85
C HIS A 120 11.74 36.42 36.64
N THR A 121 11.66 37.55 35.92
CA THR A 121 10.73 37.71 34.78
C THR A 121 11.31 37.24 33.44
N VAL A 122 12.63 37.29 33.26
CA VAL A 122 13.29 36.83 32.02
C VAL A 122 13.51 35.30 32.03
N THR A 123 13.71 34.70 33.21
CA THR A 123 13.86 33.25 33.38
C THR A 123 12.53 32.51 33.24
N THR A 124 11.41 33.11 33.68
CA THR A 124 10.05 32.55 33.51
C THR A 124 9.54 32.65 32.07
N ALA A 125 9.90 33.69 31.31
CA ALA A 125 9.55 33.80 29.89
C ALA A 125 10.31 32.80 29.01
N MET A 126 11.60 32.53 29.28
CA MET A 126 12.36 31.48 28.59
C MET A 126 11.90 30.07 28.97
N ALA A 127 11.59 29.82 30.24
CA ALA A 127 11.04 28.53 30.68
C ALA A 127 9.64 28.29 30.11
N GLY A 128 8.80 29.33 30.04
CA GLY A 128 7.46 29.27 29.46
C GLY A 128 7.47 28.99 27.96
N LEU A 129 8.40 29.57 27.19
CA LEU A 129 8.53 29.31 25.76
C LEU A 129 9.09 27.90 25.49
N PHE A 130 10.00 27.39 26.33
CA PHE A 130 10.53 26.03 26.23
C PHE A 130 9.49 24.96 26.64
N LEU A 131 8.66 25.24 27.67
CA LEU A 131 7.52 24.39 28.05
C LEU A 131 6.41 24.39 27.00
N PHE A 132 6.15 25.53 26.35
CA PHE A 132 5.14 25.63 25.29
C PHE A 132 5.56 24.90 24.00
N THR A 133 6.87 24.79 23.74
CA THR A 133 7.38 23.97 22.62
C THR A 133 7.39 22.46 22.91
N MET A 134 7.45 22.05 24.19
CA MET A 134 7.41 20.63 24.59
C MET A 134 5.97 20.06 24.67
N THR A 135 4.95 20.92 24.77
CA THR A 135 3.54 20.50 24.88
C THR A 135 2.83 20.29 23.54
N ILE A 136 3.50 20.51 22.39
CA ILE A 136 2.94 20.35 21.03
C ILE A 136 3.59 19.17 20.29
N MET A 137 4.27 18.26 20.99
CA MET A 137 4.64 16.96 20.41
C MET A 137 3.40 16.06 20.43
N PRO A 138 2.84 15.64 19.28
CA PRO A 138 1.79 14.63 19.27
C PRO A 138 2.40 13.33 19.80
N ALA A 139 1.96 12.90 20.97
CA ALA A 139 2.18 11.52 21.39
C ALA A 139 1.26 10.67 20.51
N ASP A 140 1.83 9.93 19.55
CA ASP A 140 1.10 8.91 18.82
C ASP A 140 0.70 7.81 19.83
N LEU A 141 -0.46 7.97 20.47
CA LEU A 141 -1.08 6.93 21.28
C LEU A 141 -1.69 5.90 20.34
N TYR A 142 -0.90 4.88 19.99
CA TYR A 142 -1.45 3.65 19.43
C TYR A 142 -2.14 2.86 20.55
N ALA A 143 -3.35 2.38 20.30
CA ALA A 143 -3.96 1.35 21.13
C ALA A 143 -3.14 0.06 20.94
N ASP A 144 -2.48 -0.40 22.00
CA ASP A 144 -1.65 -1.60 21.98
C ASP A 144 -2.46 -2.82 21.56
N MET A 145 -2.03 -3.49 20.49
CA MET A 145 -2.53 -4.80 20.12
C MET A 145 -2.11 -5.80 21.22
N PRO A 146 -2.99 -6.75 21.63
CA PRO A 146 -2.62 -7.73 22.65
C PRO A 146 -1.35 -8.49 22.23
N SER A 147 -0.40 -8.64 23.15
CA SER A 147 0.91 -9.14 22.80
C SER A 147 0.82 -10.55 22.17
N PRO A 148 1.77 -10.90 21.27
CA PRO A 148 1.86 -12.24 20.71
C PRO A 148 1.89 -13.33 21.79
N GLU A 149 2.41 -13.03 22.99
CA GLU A 149 2.38 -13.97 24.11
C GLU A 149 0.97 -14.25 24.61
N LEU A 150 0.12 -13.23 24.71
CA LEU A 150 -1.28 -13.39 25.15
C LEU A 150 -2.07 -14.23 24.14
N LEU A 151 -1.87 -13.98 22.85
CA LEU A 151 -2.50 -14.78 21.79
C LEU A 151 -2.06 -16.25 21.86
N LYS A 152 -0.76 -16.49 22.09
CA LYS A 152 -0.21 -17.83 22.25
C LYS A 152 -0.74 -18.54 23.51
N GLN A 153 -0.92 -17.81 24.61
CA GLN A 153 -1.52 -18.36 25.83
C GLN A 153 -2.99 -18.75 25.61
N LEU A 154 -3.77 -17.91 24.92
CA LEU A 154 -5.17 -18.21 24.61
C LEU A 154 -5.30 -19.40 23.66
N GLN A 155 -4.48 -19.46 22.61
CA GLN A 155 -4.40 -20.62 21.72
C GLN A 155 -4.07 -21.90 22.51
N THR A 156 -3.10 -21.83 23.41
CA THR A 156 -2.68 -22.99 24.21
C THR A 156 -3.80 -23.47 25.13
N ARG A 157 -4.51 -22.55 25.80
CA ARG A 157 -5.66 -22.91 26.65
C ARG A 157 -6.82 -23.52 25.85
N LEU A 158 -7.14 -22.99 24.67
CA LEU A 158 -8.28 -23.47 23.86
C LEU A 158 -8.00 -24.79 23.15
N LEU A 159 -6.75 -25.07 22.79
CA LEU A 159 -6.35 -26.31 22.09
C LEU A 159 -5.88 -27.42 23.05
N THR A 160 -6.06 -27.25 24.36
CA THR A 160 -5.65 -28.28 25.33
C THR A 160 -6.54 -29.52 25.16
N PRO A 161 -5.99 -30.70 24.82
CA PRO A 161 -6.79 -31.92 24.65
C PRO A 161 -7.42 -32.35 25.99
N PRO A 162 -8.59 -33.02 25.96
CA PRO A 162 -9.21 -33.53 27.18
C PRO A 162 -8.34 -34.60 27.83
N LYS A 163 -8.37 -34.69 29.16
CA LYS A 163 -7.55 -35.65 29.93
C LYS A 163 -7.78 -37.12 29.54
N CYS A 164 -8.97 -37.45 29.02
CA CYS A 164 -9.36 -38.78 28.53
C CYS A 164 -8.84 -39.12 27.11
N GLY A 165 -8.08 -38.23 26.46
CA GLY A 165 -7.52 -38.49 25.13
C GLY A 165 -8.61 -38.64 24.06
N THR A 166 -8.53 -39.69 23.23
CA THR A 166 -9.45 -39.97 22.12
C THR A 166 -10.67 -40.80 22.51
N GLN A 167 -10.72 -41.36 23.73
CA GLN A 167 -11.76 -42.29 24.20
C GLN A 167 -12.41 -41.75 25.48
N CYS A 168 -13.21 -40.70 25.33
CA CYS A 168 -13.87 -40.02 26.45
C CYS A 168 -15.27 -40.56 26.78
N ALA A 169 -15.79 -41.47 25.96
CA ALA A 169 -16.98 -42.26 26.22
C ALA A 169 -16.73 -43.68 25.74
N GLU A 170 -17.18 -44.67 26.51
CA GLU A 170 -16.98 -46.09 26.26
C GLU A 170 -18.28 -46.85 26.53
N ILE A 171 -18.58 -47.83 25.68
CA ILE A 171 -19.73 -48.72 25.85
C ILE A 171 -19.25 -49.99 26.54
N ASN A 172 -19.48 -50.07 27.85
CA ASN A 172 -19.00 -51.17 28.69
C ASN A 172 -19.70 -52.49 28.38
N SER A 173 -21.01 -52.43 28.17
CA SER A 173 -21.81 -53.62 27.87
C SER A 173 -23.00 -53.33 26.97
N CYS A 174 -23.40 -54.34 26.21
CA CYS A 174 -24.53 -54.32 25.29
C CYS A 174 -25.38 -55.58 25.48
N LEU A 175 -26.68 -55.41 25.66
CA LEU A 175 -27.66 -56.50 25.66
C LEU A 175 -28.58 -56.36 24.46
N ILE A 176 -28.54 -57.33 23.55
CA ILE A 176 -29.36 -57.39 22.35
C ILE A 176 -30.50 -58.37 22.61
N GLN A 177 -31.74 -57.90 22.50
CA GLN A 177 -32.94 -58.72 22.67
C GLN A 177 -33.78 -58.64 21.41
N ALA A 178 -34.11 -59.77 20.81
CA ALA A 178 -34.93 -59.81 19.61
C ALA A 178 -36.01 -60.90 19.73
N ASP A 179 -37.25 -60.53 19.41
CA ASP A 179 -38.39 -61.44 19.30
C ASP A 179 -39.09 -61.30 17.93
N LYS A 180 -40.34 -61.74 17.79
CA LYS A 180 -41.08 -61.67 16.52
C LYS A 180 -41.41 -60.23 16.07
N GLN A 181 -41.49 -59.27 16.99
CA GLN A 181 -42.00 -57.92 16.72
C GLN A 181 -40.97 -56.81 17.00
N LEU A 182 -40.09 -56.99 17.99
CA LEU A 182 -39.22 -55.93 18.48
C LEU A 182 -37.76 -56.39 18.56
N LEU A 183 -36.88 -55.49 18.13
CA LEU A 183 -35.45 -55.49 18.45
C LEU A 183 -35.22 -54.40 19.51
N LYS A 184 -34.65 -54.80 20.64
CA LYS A 184 -34.24 -53.92 21.73
C LYS A 184 -32.74 -54.07 21.99
N VAL A 185 -32.03 -52.95 22.03
CA VAL A 185 -30.60 -52.91 22.33
C VAL A 185 -30.38 -52.01 23.54
N GLU A 186 -29.90 -52.58 24.63
CA GLU A 186 -29.55 -51.82 25.85
C GLU A 186 -28.03 -51.68 25.94
N LEU A 187 -27.55 -50.44 26.09
CA LEU A 187 -26.15 -50.09 26.21
C LEU A 187 -25.88 -49.48 27.58
N ALA A 188 -24.85 -49.96 28.27
CA ALA A 188 -24.30 -49.30 29.45
C ALA A 188 -23.06 -48.50 29.03
N VAL A 189 -23.11 -47.19 29.21
CA VAL A 189 -22.12 -46.26 28.66
C VAL A 189 -21.55 -45.39 29.77
N ASP A 190 -20.23 -45.31 29.85
CA ASP A 190 -19.54 -44.41 30.78
C ASP A 190 -18.91 -43.26 30.00
N SER A 191 -19.01 -42.04 30.53
CA SER A 191 -18.36 -40.86 29.95
C SER A 191 -17.69 -39.99 31.00
N GLN A 192 -16.47 -39.51 30.72
CA GLN A 192 -15.71 -38.66 31.63
C GLN A 192 -15.94 -37.15 31.43
N ILE A 193 -16.45 -36.75 30.26
CA ILE A 193 -16.70 -35.36 29.89
C ILE A 193 -18.03 -35.28 29.15
N THR A 194 -18.60 -34.08 29.00
CA THR A 194 -19.73 -33.92 28.09
C THR A 194 -19.28 -34.20 26.66
N THR A 195 -19.81 -35.25 26.03
CA THR A 195 -19.44 -35.68 24.69
C THR A 195 -20.63 -36.22 23.91
N ALA A 196 -20.44 -36.47 22.62
CA ALA A 196 -21.46 -37.07 21.76
C ALA A 196 -21.17 -38.55 21.54
N LEU A 197 -22.13 -39.43 21.83
CA LEU A 197 -22.02 -40.87 21.60
C LEU A 197 -22.69 -41.24 20.26
N PRO A 198 -21.96 -41.89 19.32
CA PRO A 198 -22.57 -42.47 18.14
C PRO A 198 -23.36 -43.73 18.49
N LEU A 199 -24.61 -43.79 18.06
CA LEU A 199 -25.48 -44.96 18.22
C LEU A 199 -25.30 -45.95 17.05
N PRO A 200 -25.53 -47.26 17.28
CA PRO A 200 -25.51 -48.26 16.23
C PRO A 200 -26.60 -48.02 15.17
N GLY A 201 -26.32 -48.43 13.94
CA GLY A 201 -27.23 -48.32 12.80
C GLY A 201 -27.24 -46.95 12.11
N GLU A 202 -27.31 -46.97 10.79
CA GLU A 202 -27.33 -45.78 9.93
C GLU A 202 -28.76 -45.31 9.66
N ASN A 203 -28.92 -44.04 9.29
CA ASN A 203 -30.18 -43.43 8.82
C ASN A 203 -31.37 -43.56 9.79
N ARG A 204 -31.16 -43.20 11.07
CA ARG A 204 -32.19 -43.31 12.13
C ARG A 204 -32.75 -44.73 12.25
N PHE A 205 -31.86 -45.71 12.25
CA PHE A 205 -32.20 -47.13 12.27
C PHE A 205 -33.14 -47.56 13.41
N PHE A 206 -33.05 -46.92 14.58
CA PHE A 206 -33.92 -47.14 15.74
C PHE A 206 -35.00 -46.07 15.81
N GLU A 207 -36.24 -46.50 16.05
CA GLU A 207 -37.41 -45.62 16.13
C GLU A 207 -37.47 -44.87 17.46
N GLN A 208 -37.07 -45.53 18.56
CA GLN A 208 -37.10 -44.96 19.89
C GLN A 208 -35.72 -45.06 20.56
N ILE A 209 -35.28 -43.94 21.14
CA ILE A 209 -33.99 -43.79 21.82
C ILE A 209 -34.26 -43.20 23.21
N LEU A 210 -34.03 -43.99 24.25
CA LEU A 210 -34.16 -43.54 25.63
C LEU A 210 -32.78 -43.44 26.28
N LEU A 211 -32.50 -42.30 26.92
CA LEU A 211 -31.31 -42.07 27.75
C LEU A 211 -31.78 -41.96 29.21
N ASP A 212 -31.31 -42.88 30.06
CA ASP A 212 -31.66 -42.94 31.49
C ASP A 212 -33.18 -42.93 31.76
N GLY A 213 -33.96 -43.49 30.83
CA GLY A 213 -35.42 -43.61 30.91
C GLY A 213 -36.21 -42.45 30.31
N ALA A 214 -35.56 -41.35 29.92
CA ALA A 214 -36.18 -40.22 29.21
C ALA A 214 -35.87 -40.27 27.71
N GLU A 215 -36.71 -39.65 26.88
CA GLU A 215 -36.45 -39.53 25.44
C GLU A 215 -35.20 -38.68 25.19
N ALA A 216 -34.25 -39.22 24.42
CA ALA A 216 -32.96 -38.56 24.23
C ALA A 216 -33.10 -37.37 23.27
N GLU A 217 -32.56 -36.21 23.64
CA GLU A 217 -32.38 -35.07 22.72
C GLU A 217 -31.34 -35.45 21.64
N ALA A 218 -31.82 -35.93 20.49
CA ALA A 218 -30.95 -36.31 19.37
C ALA A 218 -30.31 -35.05 18.76
N LEU A 219 -28.99 -34.92 18.90
CA LEU A 219 -28.28 -33.68 18.54
C LEU A 219 -27.95 -33.57 17.06
N ARG A 220 -27.72 -34.69 16.35
CA ARG A 220 -27.33 -34.69 14.92
C ARG A 220 -27.24 -36.08 14.29
N VAL A 221 -27.44 -36.16 12.97
CA VAL A 221 -26.97 -37.27 12.12
C VAL A 221 -25.72 -36.81 11.37
N ASN A 222 -24.65 -37.60 11.41
CA ASN A 222 -23.41 -37.26 10.69
C ASN A 222 -23.54 -37.55 9.18
N PRO A 223 -22.62 -37.07 8.31
CA PRO A 223 -22.64 -37.38 6.87
C PRO A 223 -22.54 -38.88 6.51
N ARG A 224 -22.14 -39.73 7.48
CA ARG A 224 -22.09 -41.20 7.33
C ARG A 224 -23.38 -41.89 7.82
N GLY A 225 -24.41 -41.14 8.20
CA GLY A 225 -25.72 -41.67 8.58
C GLY A 225 -25.89 -42.06 10.05
N TYR A 226 -24.88 -41.96 10.92
CA TYR A 226 -24.99 -42.34 12.34
C TYR A 226 -25.63 -41.24 13.19
N THR A 227 -26.49 -41.66 14.12
CA THR A 227 -27.18 -40.77 15.08
C THR A 227 -26.32 -40.55 16.32
N PHE A 228 -26.17 -39.30 16.75
CA PHE A 228 -25.42 -38.95 17.96
C PHE A 228 -26.33 -38.42 19.06
N ILE A 229 -26.11 -38.89 20.28
CA ILE A 229 -26.75 -38.38 21.50
C ILE A 229 -25.75 -37.65 22.39
N ARG A 230 -26.22 -36.65 23.15
CA ARG A 230 -25.42 -35.98 24.16
C ARG A 230 -25.29 -36.88 25.39
N LEU A 231 -24.07 -37.05 25.89
CA LEU A 231 -23.82 -37.64 27.21
C LEU A 231 -23.22 -36.59 28.14
N ALA A 232 -23.67 -36.57 29.39
CA ALA A 232 -23.02 -35.85 30.47
C ALA A 232 -21.87 -36.70 31.04
N PRO A 233 -20.99 -36.13 31.88
CA PRO A 233 -20.04 -36.95 32.65
C PRO A 233 -20.81 -37.86 33.61
N GLY A 234 -20.56 -39.17 33.57
CA GLY A 234 -21.24 -40.15 34.41
C GLY A 234 -21.46 -41.51 33.73
N ARG A 235 -22.24 -42.36 34.40
CA ARG A 235 -22.70 -43.64 33.86
C ARG A 235 -24.12 -43.48 33.35
N HIS A 236 -24.39 -43.98 32.17
CA HIS A 236 -25.64 -43.82 31.46
C HIS A 236 -26.15 -45.15 30.93
N LYS A 237 -27.48 -45.31 30.90
CA LYS A 237 -28.16 -46.42 30.24
C LYS A 237 -28.89 -45.92 29.01
N VAL A 238 -28.51 -46.43 27.85
CA VAL A 238 -29.16 -46.11 26.56
C VAL A 238 -29.98 -47.31 26.11
N VAL A 239 -31.27 -47.11 25.83
CA VAL A 239 -32.16 -48.16 25.34
C VAL A 239 -32.67 -47.77 23.95
N LEU A 240 -32.41 -48.64 22.98
CA LEU A 240 -32.75 -48.46 21.58
C LEU A 240 -33.79 -49.49 21.18
N THR A 241 -34.87 -49.06 20.52
CA THR A 241 -35.96 -49.96 20.11
C THR A 241 -36.29 -49.80 18.63
N LYS A 242 -36.51 -50.92 17.94
CA LYS A 242 -36.90 -50.99 16.53
C LYS A 242 -37.99 -52.05 16.33
N ARG A 243 -39.00 -51.77 15.51
CA ARG A 243 -40.00 -52.76 15.08
C ARG A 243 -39.46 -53.58 13.91
N LEU A 244 -39.64 -54.89 13.96
CA LEU A 244 -39.08 -55.83 12.98
C LEU A 244 -40.00 -56.07 11.77
N ASN A 245 -41.28 -55.67 11.79
CA ASN A 245 -42.21 -55.63 10.63
C ASN A 245 -42.07 -56.80 9.61
N ASN A 246 -42.07 -58.05 10.08
CA ASN A 246 -41.88 -59.27 9.25
C ASN A 246 -40.57 -59.35 8.43
N GLN A 247 -39.56 -58.55 8.77
CA GLN A 247 -38.22 -58.66 8.18
C GLN A 247 -37.62 -60.04 8.50
N ARG A 248 -36.97 -60.67 7.52
CA ARG A 248 -36.30 -61.97 7.68
C ARG A 248 -34.82 -61.83 8.02
N ASP A 249 -34.19 -60.78 7.50
CA ASP A 249 -32.78 -60.45 7.70
C ASP A 249 -32.65 -58.98 8.09
N LEU A 250 -31.77 -58.69 9.05
CA LEU A 250 -31.48 -57.34 9.52
C LEU A 250 -30.00 -57.20 9.85
N SER A 251 -29.35 -56.14 9.38
CA SER A 251 -27.96 -55.83 9.74
C SER A 251 -27.82 -54.41 10.26
N PHE A 252 -26.94 -54.21 11.24
CA PHE A 252 -26.52 -52.91 11.74
C PHE A 252 -25.10 -52.95 12.27
N SER A 253 -24.42 -51.80 12.24
CA SER A 253 -23.04 -51.65 12.67
C SER A 253 -22.92 -50.77 13.91
N PHE A 254 -21.87 -51.02 14.70
CA PHE A 254 -21.48 -50.21 15.85
C PHE A 254 -20.30 -49.30 15.48
N PRO A 255 -20.48 -47.97 15.46
CA PRO A 255 -19.36 -47.03 15.30
C PRO A 255 -18.35 -47.09 16.45
N LEU A 256 -18.85 -47.36 17.65
CA LEU A 256 -18.08 -47.65 18.85
C LEU A 256 -18.51 -49.03 19.34
N VAL A 257 -17.63 -50.02 19.23
CA VAL A 257 -17.94 -51.42 19.55
C VAL A 257 -18.00 -51.60 21.07
N PRO A 258 -19.06 -52.21 21.63
CA PRO A 258 -19.12 -52.50 23.06
C PRO A 258 -18.07 -53.52 23.49
N GLU A 259 -17.48 -53.33 24.68
CA GLU A 259 -16.47 -54.26 25.22
C GLU A 259 -17.04 -55.67 25.45
N ARG A 260 -18.31 -55.75 25.87
CA ARG A 260 -19.02 -57.03 26.07
C ARG A 260 -20.43 -56.98 25.50
N GLY A 261 -20.80 -57.98 24.73
CA GLY A 261 -22.14 -58.20 24.19
C GLY A 261 -22.78 -59.47 24.73
N GLN A 262 -24.07 -59.40 24.98
CA GLN A 262 -24.93 -60.56 25.24
C GLN A 262 -26.16 -60.48 24.33
N ALA A 263 -26.68 -61.63 23.92
CA ALA A 263 -27.86 -61.70 23.07
C ALA A 263 -28.91 -62.67 23.64
N LEU A 264 -30.16 -62.21 23.70
CA LEU A 264 -31.34 -62.99 24.08
C LEU A 264 -32.29 -63.00 22.87
N LEU A 265 -32.16 -64.03 22.04
CA LEU A 265 -32.86 -64.12 20.75
C LEU A 265 -33.95 -65.19 20.80
N LYS A 266 -35.17 -64.83 20.42
CA LYS A 266 -36.31 -65.75 20.30
C LYS A 266 -36.73 -65.84 18.84
N GLY A 267 -36.39 -66.95 18.17
CA GLY A 267 -36.71 -67.17 16.75
C GLY A 267 -35.77 -66.47 15.77
N TRP A 268 -34.60 -66.00 16.24
CA TRP A 268 -33.57 -65.34 15.44
C TRP A 268 -32.19 -65.96 15.71
N SER A 269 -31.39 -66.08 14.68
CA SER A 269 -29.96 -66.37 14.72
C SER A 269 -29.18 -65.08 14.51
N MET A 270 -28.02 -64.93 15.13
CA MET A 270 -27.18 -63.75 14.98
C MET A 270 -25.76 -64.13 14.60
N THR A 271 -25.20 -63.39 13.66
CA THR A 271 -23.78 -63.44 13.28
C THR A 271 -23.11 -62.15 13.74
N GLY A 272 -21.90 -62.26 14.28
CA GLY A 272 -21.11 -61.13 14.80
C GLY A 272 -20.98 -61.07 16.34
N LEU A 273 -21.51 -62.05 17.09
CA LEU A 273 -21.21 -62.24 18.52
C LEU A 273 -20.33 -63.48 18.69
N ARG A 274 -19.14 -63.29 19.28
CA ARG A 274 -18.19 -64.38 19.54
C ARG A 274 -18.47 -65.08 20.86
N ASN A 275 -18.02 -66.33 20.99
CA ASN A 275 -18.20 -67.15 22.21
C ASN A 275 -17.61 -66.52 23.49
N ASN A 276 -16.64 -65.60 23.35
CA ASN A 276 -16.03 -64.86 24.46
C ASN A 276 -16.79 -63.56 24.84
N GLY A 277 -17.97 -63.31 24.26
CA GLY A 277 -18.77 -62.12 24.51
C GLY A 277 -18.28 -60.87 23.78
N LYS A 278 -17.30 -60.95 22.87
CA LYS A 278 -16.90 -59.81 22.03
C LYS A 278 -17.84 -59.67 20.83
N LEU A 279 -18.25 -58.44 20.53
CA LEU A 279 -19.02 -58.09 19.35
C LEU A 279 -18.10 -57.71 18.19
N GLU A 280 -18.49 -58.08 16.98
CA GLU A 280 -17.92 -57.54 15.75
C GLU A 280 -18.57 -56.20 15.41
N GLN A 281 -17.89 -55.41 14.58
CA GLN A 281 -18.37 -54.08 14.23
C GLN A 281 -19.70 -54.12 13.47
N GLN A 282 -20.00 -55.19 12.73
CA GLN A 282 -21.24 -55.40 12.03
C GLN A 282 -21.95 -56.65 12.59
N LEU A 283 -23.22 -56.51 12.94
CA LEU A 283 -24.07 -57.60 13.37
C LEU A 283 -25.15 -57.87 12.33
N THR A 284 -25.48 -59.16 12.16
CA THR A 284 -26.57 -59.59 11.28
C THR A 284 -27.47 -60.57 12.03
N LEU A 285 -28.76 -60.28 12.04
CA LEU A 285 -29.82 -61.11 12.60
C LEU A 285 -30.59 -61.76 11.44
N ARG A 286 -30.80 -63.08 11.49
CA ARG A 286 -31.62 -63.85 10.53
C ARG A 286 -32.66 -64.69 11.26
N ALA A 287 -33.92 -64.64 10.82
CA ALA A 287 -35.00 -65.41 11.43
C ALA A 287 -34.81 -66.94 11.23
N LEU A 288 -35.12 -67.74 12.27
CA LEU A 288 -34.81 -69.19 12.34
C LEU A 288 -35.93 -70.13 11.85
N ALA A 289 -37.09 -69.63 11.38
CA ALA A 289 -38.13 -70.49 10.84
C ALA A 289 -38.96 -69.82 9.72
N PRO A 290 -39.35 -70.58 8.68
CA PRO A 290 -40.28 -70.13 7.66
C PRO A 290 -41.68 -70.04 8.27
N VAL A 291 -42.29 -68.86 8.27
CA VAL A 291 -43.74 -68.76 8.46
C VAL A 291 -44.37 -69.36 7.21
N GLN A 292 -45.12 -70.46 7.38
CA GLN A 292 -46.02 -70.98 6.36
C GLN A 292 -46.98 -69.85 5.97
N ALA A 293 -46.84 -69.35 4.75
CA ALA A 293 -47.87 -68.54 4.11
C ALA A 293 -48.97 -69.51 3.67
N GLU A 294 -50.21 -69.21 4.05
CA GLU A 294 -51.38 -69.86 3.45
C GLU A 294 -51.37 -69.62 1.94
N PRO A 295 -51.78 -70.61 1.12
CA PRO A 295 -51.82 -70.46 -0.32
C PRO A 295 -53.05 -69.64 -0.71
N GLY A 296 -52.85 -68.33 -0.84
CA GLY A 296 -53.85 -67.38 -1.32
C GLY A 296 -53.16 -66.18 -1.95
N GLU A 297 -53.33 -66.09 -3.27
CA GLU A 297 -52.94 -65.01 -4.18
C GLU A 297 -51.45 -64.81 -4.49
N SER A 298 -51.21 -64.93 -5.79
CA SER A 298 -49.98 -64.68 -6.51
C SER A 298 -49.58 -63.21 -6.56
N GLU A 299 -48.28 -63.03 -6.75
CA GLU A 299 -47.55 -61.88 -7.29
C GLU A 299 -46.79 -61.00 -6.29
N ASP A 300 -45.52 -60.81 -6.65
CA ASP A 300 -44.53 -59.88 -6.11
C ASP A 300 -45.03 -58.43 -6.12
N GLU A 301 -45.99 -58.08 -5.27
CA GLU A 301 -46.25 -56.68 -4.93
C GLU A 301 -45.34 -56.28 -3.77
N ASN A 302 -44.11 -55.88 -4.11
CA ASN A 302 -43.36 -54.76 -3.51
C ASN A 302 -41.85 -54.77 -3.85
N VAL A 303 -41.46 -55.19 -5.06
CA VAL A 303 -40.28 -54.55 -5.66
C VAL A 303 -40.74 -53.16 -6.10
N ILE A 304 -40.53 -52.15 -5.26
CA ILE A 304 -40.75 -50.76 -5.63
C ILE A 304 -39.81 -50.46 -6.80
N GLN A 305 -40.32 -50.57 -8.04
CA GLN A 305 -39.61 -50.13 -9.23
C GLN A 305 -39.52 -48.61 -9.15
N ILE A 306 -38.35 -48.10 -8.78
CA ILE A 306 -38.08 -46.67 -8.75
C ILE A 306 -38.14 -46.18 -10.20
N PRO A 307 -39.07 -45.28 -10.56
CA PRO A 307 -39.17 -44.78 -11.92
C PRO A 307 -37.88 -44.06 -12.31
N ALA A 308 -37.58 -44.09 -13.61
CA ALA A 308 -36.47 -43.33 -14.18
C ALA A 308 -36.58 -41.84 -13.83
N PHE A 309 -35.53 -41.27 -13.26
CA PHE A 309 -35.50 -39.87 -12.85
C PHE A 309 -34.15 -39.24 -13.20
N VAL A 310 -34.21 -38.09 -13.87
CA VAL A 310 -33.03 -37.31 -14.25
C VAL A 310 -33.14 -35.86 -13.79
N GLN A 311 -31.99 -35.21 -13.65
CA GLN A 311 -31.89 -33.78 -13.39
C GLN A 311 -31.26 -33.12 -14.62
N ILE A 312 -31.97 -32.16 -15.23
CA ILE A 312 -31.51 -31.39 -16.38
C ILE A 312 -30.95 -30.06 -15.86
N GLU A 313 -29.71 -29.75 -16.19
CA GLU A 313 -29.07 -28.47 -15.91
C GLU A 313 -28.87 -27.72 -17.23
N ARG A 314 -29.54 -26.56 -17.39
CA ARG A 314 -29.35 -25.67 -18.55
C ARG A 314 -28.54 -24.47 -18.11
N THR A 315 -27.43 -24.21 -18.78
CA THR A 315 -26.62 -23.00 -18.59
C THR A 315 -26.76 -22.12 -19.82
N LEU A 316 -27.33 -20.93 -19.65
CA LEU A 316 -27.44 -19.91 -20.68
C LEU A 316 -26.22 -19.00 -20.63
N HIS A 317 -25.42 -19.01 -21.68
CA HIS A 317 -24.26 -18.15 -21.86
C HIS A 317 -24.65 -16.95 -22.72
N LEU A 318 -24.93 -15.82 -22.07
CA LEU A 318 -25.31 -14.56 -22.74
C LEU A 318 -24.06 -13.69 -22.90
N GLY A 319 -23.29 -13.94 -23.95
CA GLY A 319 -22.08 -13.19 -24.33
C GLY A 319 -22.27 -12.42 -25.63
N LEU A 320 -21.18 -12.22 -26.40
CA LEU A 320 -21.28 -11.73 -27.78
C LEU A 320 -21.99 -12.73 -28.70
N LYS A 321 -21.79 -14.03 -28.44
CA LYS A 321 -22.52 -15.13 -29.07
C LYS A 321 -23.30 -15.85 -27.98
N TRP A 322 -24.60 -15.97 -28.18
CA TRP A 322 -25.47 -16.63 -27.21
C TRP A 322 -25.42 -18.15 -27.42
N GLN A 323 -25.22 -18.88 -26.32
CA GLN A 323 -25.11 -20.34 -26.32
C GLN A 323 -25.88 -20.92 -25.14
N ALA A 324 -26.39 -22.14 -25.31
CA ALA A 324 -26.95 -22.92 -24.22
C ALA A 324 -26.16 -24.23 -24.07
N THR A 325 -25.78 -24.58 -22.84
CA THR A 325 -25.19 -25.88 -22.53
C THR A 325 -26.15 -26.64 -21.62
N THR A 326 -26.61 -27.79 -22.08
CA THR A 326 -27.52 -28.64 -21.33
C THR A 326 -26.79 -29.89 -20.87
N ARG A 327 -26.86 -30.16 -19.57
CA ARG A 327 -26.30 -31.36 -18.93
C ARG A 327 -27.43 -32.16 -18.30
N ILE A 328 -27.43 -33.45 -18.51
CA ILE A 328 -28.45 -34.38 -18.05
C ILE A 328 -27.77 -35.33 -17.10
N LEU A 329 -28.21 -35.34 -15.84
CA LEU A 329 -27.64 -36.11 -14.75
C LEU A 329 -28.64 -37.18 -14.31
N ARG A 330 -28.23 -38.45 -14.37
CA ARG A 330 -29.04 -39.56 -13.86
C ARG A 330 -29.14 -39.48 -12.33
N LYS A 331 -30.35 -39.69 -11.80
CA LYS A 331 -30.63 -39.77 -10.35
C LYS A 331 -31.28 -41.09 -9.92
N SER A 332 -31.82 -41.85 -10.86
CA SER A 332 -32.37 -43.20 -10.64
C SER A 332 -31.33 -44.31 -10.93
N PRO A 333 -31.53 -45.54 -10.43
CA PRO A 333 -30.69 -46.72 -10.73
C PRO A 333 -30.59 -47.07 -12.23
N GLY A 334 -29.62 -47.94 -12.58
CA GLY A 334 -29.18 -48.23 -13.95
C GLY A 334 -30.15 -49.06 -14.80
N THR A 335 -31.13 -48.40 -15.42
CA THR A 335 -31.94 -48.93 -16.53
C THR A 335 -31.78 -48.07 -17.79
N VAL A 336 -32.15 -48.59 -18.96
CA VAL A 336 -32.21 -47.76 -20.18
C VAL A 336 -33.35 -46.76 -20.05
N ILE A 337 -33.08 -45.48 -20.34
CA ILE A 337 -34.08 -44.41 -20.28
C ILE A 337 -34.10 -43.63 -21.57
N ALA A 338 -35.29 -43.29 -22.05
CA ALA A 338 -35.50 -42.46 -23.24
C ALA A 338 -36.59 -41.43 -22.96
N PHE A 339 -36.33 -40.16 -23.31
CA PHE A 339 -37.26 -39.06 -23.09
C PHE A 339 -36.97 -37.90 -24.04
N ASP A 340 -37.98 -37.06 -24.25
CA ASP A 340 -37.89 -35.89 -25.11
C ASP A 340 -37.80 -34.61 -24.30
N ILE A 341 -36.78 -33.81 -24.57
CA ILE A 341 -36.59 -32.52 -23.90
C ILE A 341 -37.03 -31.40 -24.88
N PRO A 342 -37.89 -30.46 -24.46
CA PRO A 342 -38.24 -29.32 -25.31
C PRO A 342 -37.07 -28.35 -25.44
N LEU A 343 -36.80 -27.89 -26.67
CA LEU A 343 -35.82 -26.84 -26.95
C LEU A 343 -36.34 -25.46 -26.51
N LEU A 344 -35.44 -24.58 -26.11
CA LEU A 344 -35.77 -23.18 -25.82
C LEU A 344 -36.17 -22.43 -27.09
N PRO A 345 -36.92 -21.32 -26.97
CA PRO A 345 -37.18 -20.43 -28.09
C PRO A 345 -35.86 -19.95 -28.73
N GLY A 346 -35.69 -20.19 -30.03
CA GLY A 346 -34.47 -19.78 -30.76
C GLY A 346 -33.23 -20.64 -30.52
N GLU A 347 -33.38 -21.81 -29.88
CA GLU A 347 -32.28 -22.76 -29.65
C GLU A 347 -32.04 -23.66 -30.87
N HIS A 348 -30.78 -23.76 -31.30
CA HIS A 348 -30.33 -24.65 -32.36
C HIS A 348 -29.21 -25.55 -31.85
N VAL A 349 -29.45 -26.86 -31.81
CA VAL A 349 -28.47 -27.85 -31.33
C VAL A 349 -27.28 -27.90 -32.29
N THR A 350 -26.06 -27.74 -31.74
CA THR A 350 -24.81 -27.72 -32.53
C THR A 350 -24.02 -29.02 -32.44
N SER A 351 -24.42 -29.94 -31.55
CA SER A 351 -23.76 -31.23 -31.36
C SER A 351 -24.30 -32.26 -32.37
N GLU A 352 -23.42 -32.90 -33.15
CA GLU A 352 -23.79 -33.78 -34.28
C GLU A 352 -24.52 -35.08 -33.87
N SER A 353 -24.51 -35.46 -32.59
CA SER A 353 -24.97 -36.76 -32.11
C SER A 353 -26.44 -36.84 -31.70
N PHE A 354 -27.22 -35.77 -31.87
CA PHE A 354 -28.60 -35.71 -31.37
C PHE A 354 -29.61 -35.41 -32.48
N ALA A 355 -30.66 -36.23 -32.55
CA ALA A 355 -31.78 -35.99 -33.46
C ALA A 355 -32.76 -34.98 -32.83
N VAL A 356 -33.12 -33.96 -33.61
CA VAL A 356 -34.13 -32.96 -33.25
C VAL A 356 -35.37 -33.20 -34.11
N GLN A 357 -36.53 -33.39 -33.47
CA GLN A 357 -37.84 -33.54 -34.11
C GLN A 357 -38.86 -32.69 -33.36
N ASP A 358 -39.69 -31.92 -34.08
CA ASP A 358 -40.79 -31.13 -33.51
C ASP A 358 -40.39 -30.21 -32.32
N LYS A 359 -39.24 -29.52 -32.43
CA LYS A 359 -38.64 -28.68 -31.35
C LYS A 359 -38.31 -29.44 -30.06
N HIS A 360 -38.21 -30.76 -30.12
CA HIS A 360 -37.75 -31.61 -29.04
C HIS A 360 -36.46 -32.31 -29.45
N ILE A 361 -35.59 -32.53 -28.47
CA ILE A 361 -34.40 -33.36 -28.60
C ILE A 361 -34.67 -34.69 -27.91
N ARG A 362 -34.54 -35.79 -28.67
CA ARG A 362 -34.69 -37.14 -28.11
C ARG A 362 -33.39 -37.58 -27.47
N ILE A 363 -33.45 -37.92 -26.19
CA ILE A 363 -32.30 -38.39 -25.42
C ILE A 363 -32.50 -39.86 -25.07
N THR A 364 -31.46 -40.66 -25.31
CA THR A 364 -31.40 -42.06 -24.90
C THR A 364 -30.15 -42.27 -24.04
N MET A 365 -30.31 -42.76 -22.82
CA MET A 365 -29.21 -43.07 -21.91
C MET A 365 -29.16 -44.57 -21.62
N GLY A 366 -28.01 -45.20 -21.83
CA GLY A 366 -27.74 -46.59 -21.46
C GLY A 366 -27.62 -46.78 -19.93
N PRO A 367 -27.69 -48.03 -19.42
CA PRO A 367 -27.80 -48.33 -17.98
C PRO A 367 -26.68 -47.72 -17.12
N ASP A 368 -25.45 -47.69 -17.64
CA ASP A 368 -24.26 -47.20 -16.95
C ASP A 368 -23.92 -45.73 -17.28
N GLN A 369 -24.74 -45.06 -18.09
CA GLN A 369 -24.53 -43.65 -18.42
C GLN A 369 -25.11 -42.76 -17.31
N GLU A 370 -24.23 -42.17 -16.51
CA GLU A 370 -24.61 -41.23 -15.44
C GLU A 370 -24.86 -39.80 -15.95
N MET A 371 -24.25 -39.42 -17.09
CA MET A 371 -24.30 -38.06 -17.62
C MET A 371 -24.27 -38.01 -19.15
N ILE A 372 -25.09 -37.13 -19.73
CA ILE A 372 -25.01 -36.69 -21.14
C ILE A 372 -25.00 -35.17 -21.19
N SER A 373 -24.30 -34.58 -22.15
CA SER A 373 -24.31 -33.13 -22.38
C SER A 373 -24.33 -32.79 -23.85
N TYR A 374 -25.03 -31.71 -24.21
CA TYR A 374 -25.00 -31.13 -25.54
C TYR A 374 -24.90 -29.60 -25.46
N SER A 375 -24.47 -29.00 -26.58
CA SER A 375 -24.37 -27.55 -26.72
C SER A 375 -25.21 -27.07 -27.89
N SER A 376 -25.80 -25.89 -27.72
CA SER A 376 -26.69 -25.25 -28.69
C SER A 376 -26.29 -23.79 -28.87
N SER A 377 -26.47 -23.26 -30.08
CA SER A 377 -26.50 -21.81 -30.29
C SER A 377 -27.89 -21.28 -29.99
N LEU A 378 -27.99 -20.10 -29.40
CA LEU A 378 -29.25 -19.44 -29.08
C LEU A 378 -29.33 -18.12 -29.86
N THR A 379 -30.46 -17.82 -30.48
CA THR A 379 -30.65 -16.52 -31.15
C THR A 379 -30.87 -15.41 -30.11
N PRO A 380 -30.12 -14.28 -30.16
CA PRO A 380 -30.37 -13.14 -29.27
C PRO A 380 -31.80 -12.61 -29.38
N ALA A 381 -32.41 -12.28 -28.24
CA ALA A 381 -33.77 -11.74 -28.15
C ALA A 381 -33.92 -10.85 -26.90
N ASP A 382 -34.79 -9.84 -26.98
CA ASP A 382 -35.02 -8.91 -25.85
C ASP A 382 -35.79 -9.55 -24.69
N SER A 383 -36.50 -10.65 -24.96
CA SER A 383 -37.22 -11.44 -23.97
C SER A 383 -37.04 -12.93 -24.22
N LEU A 384 -36.69 -13.68 -23.18
CA LEU A 384 -36.58 -15.14 -23.21
C LEU A 384 -37.43 -15.77 -22.11
N GLU A 385 -38.30 -16.71 -22.48
CA GLU A 385 -39.11 -17.48 -21.53
C GLU A 385 -38.57 -18.92 -21.43
N LEU A 386 -38.18 -19.34 -20.24
CA LEU A 386 -37.86 -20.73 -19.93
C LEU A 386 -39.04 -21.33 -19.17
N LYS A 387 -39.61 -22.42 -19.69
CA LYS A 387 -40.78 -23.08 -19.08
C LYS A 387 -40.44 -24.51 -18.70
N ALA A 388 -40.62 -24.85 -17.43
CA ALA A 388 -40.40 -26.21 -16.95
C ALA A 388 -41.51 -27.14 -17.44
N ALA A 389 -41.12 -28.29 -18.00
CA ALA A 389 -42.09 -29.28 -18.47
C ALA A 389 -42.96 -29.83 -17.32
N LYS A 390 -44.24 -30.06 -17.57
CA LYS A 390 -45.17 -30.68 -16.62
C LYS A 390 -44.99 -32.20 -16.63
N THR A 391 -43.91 -32.68 -16.00
CA THR A 391 -43.55 -34.09 -15.95
C THR A 391 -43.04 -34.49 -14.56
N SER A 392 -43.10 -35.79 -14.26
CA SER A 392 -42.49 -36.41 -13.08
C SER A 392 -41.17 -37.13 -13.39
N SER A 393 -40.78 -37.22 -14.68
CA SER A 393 -39.59 -37.96 -15.12
C SER A 393 -38.28 -37.17 -14.95
N TRP A 394 -38.36 -35.84 -14.80
CA TRP A 394 -37.18 -35.02 -14.54
C TRP A 394 -37.49 -33.74 -13.77
N THR A 395 -36.43 -33.12 -13.27
CA THR A 395 -36.43 -31.75 -12.74
C THR A 395 -35.38 -30.91 -13.45
N GLU A 396 -35.60 -29.60 -13.52
CA GLU A 396 -34.69 -28.68 -14.19
C GLU A 396 -33.97 -27.75 -13.20
N ARG A 397 -32.74 -27.37 -13.55
CA ARG A 397 -32.01 -26.27 -12.94
C ARG A 397 -31.51 -25.36 -14.03
N TRP A 398 -31.76 -24.08 -13.90
CA TRP A 398 -31.35 -23.07 -14.87
C TRP A 398 -30.27 -22.19 -14.26
N PHE A 399 -29.17 -22.06 -15.00
CA PHE A 399 -28.03 -21.22 -14.65
C PHE A 399 -27.89 -20.13 -15.70
N LEU A 400 -27.65 -18.90 -15.23
CA LEU A 400 -27.45 -17.76 -16.10
C LEU A 400 -25.99 -17.28 -16.02
N ASP A 401 -25.27 -17.32 -17.14
CA ASP A 401 -23.91 -16.79 -17.31
C ASP A 401 -23.98 -15.54 -18.19
N VAL A 402 -24.28 -14.40 -17.57
CA VAL A 402 -24.46 -13.10 -18.23
C VAL A 402 -23.13 -12.36 -18.33
N SER A 403 -22.74 -11.96 -19.55
CA SER A 403 -21.64 -11.01 -19.76
C SER A 403 -22.03 -9.60 -19.30
N PRO A 404 -21.11 -8.78 -18.75
CA PRO A 404 -21.40 -7.40 -18.32
C PRO A 404 -21.97 -6.47 -19.39
N ILE A 405 -21.92 -6.85 -20.68
CA ILE A 405 -22.52 -6.10 -21.78
C ILE A 405 -24.06 -6.23 -21.82
N TRP A 406 -24.64 -7.17 -21.08
CA TRP A 406 -26.09 -7.41 -21.01
C TRP A 406 -26.59 -7.14 -19.59
N HIS A 407 -27.74 -6.48 -19.48
CA HIS A 407 -28.53 -6.38 -18.27
C HIS A 407 -29.72 -7.33 -18.38
N VAL A 408 -29.94 -8.15 -17.34
CA VAL A 408 -31.00 -9.15 -17.34
C VAL A 408 -31.86 -8.99 -16.10
N GLU A 409 -33.15 -8.79 -16.30
CA GLU A 409 -34.18 -8.78 -15.25
C GLU A 409 -34.98 -10.08 -15.32
N ALA A 410 -35.02 -10.79 -14.19
CA ALA A 410 -35.68 -12.08 -14.07
C ALA A 410 -36.99 -11.95 -13.29
N ALA A 411 -38.06 -12.58 -13.79
CA ALA A 411 -39.36 -12.65 -13.13
C ALA A 411 -39.94 -14.07 -13.18
N GLY A 412 -40.79 -14.41 -12.20
CA GLY A 412 -41.42 -15.73 -12.08
C GLY A 412 -40.75 -16.60 -11.02
N VAL A 413 -39.72 -17.35 -11.39
CA VAL A 413 -39.00 -18.27 -10.49
C VAL A 413 -37.99 -17.51 -9.62
N PRO A 414 -37.98 -17.69 -8.28
CA PRO A 414 -37.05 -16.99 -7.40
C PRO A 414 -35.60 -17.45 -7.60
N GLU A 415 -34.65 -16.51 -7.50
CA GLU A 415 -33.21 -16.77 -7.51
C GLU A 415 -32.77 -17.40 -6.18
N ILE A 416 -32.00 -18.50 -6.22
CA ILE A 416 -31.59 -19.25 -5.02
C ILE A 416 -30.16 -18.91 -4.59
N ASN A 417 -29.22 -18.90 -5.53
CA ASN A 417 -27.79 -18.69 -5.26
C ASN A 417 -27.21 -17.64 -6.18
N GLN A 418 -26.36 -16.78 -5.62
CA GLN A 418 -25.69 -15.72 -6.35
C GLN A 418 -24.19 -15.95 -6.55
N THR A 419 -23.56 -16.96 -5.94
CA THR A 419 -22.07 -17.04 -5.96
C THR A 419 -21.53 -18.45 -5.84
N ASN A 420 -20.71 -18.87 -6.80
CA ASN A 420 -19.84 -20.06 -6.68
C ASN A 420 -18.71 -19.75 -5.66
N PRO A 421 -18.17 -20.74 -4.90
CA PRO A 421 -16.95 -20.61 -4.09
C PRO A 421 -15.78 -19.80 -4.71
N ALA A 422 -15.69 -19.69 -6.03
CA ALA A 422 -14.72 -18.86 -6.75
C ALA A 422 -15.09 -17.35 -6.88
N GLY A 423 -16.17 -16.88 -6.25
CA GLY A 423 -16.59 -15.47 -6.26
C GLY A 423 -17.32 -15.01 -7.53
N LYS A 424 -17.73 -15.93 -8.41
CA LYS A 424 -18.44 -15.61 -9.68
C LYS A 424 -19.96 -15.62 -9.50
N ARG A 425 -20.65 -14.60 -10.02
CA ARG A 425 -22.11 -14.51 -10.06
C ARG A 425 -22.69 -15.49 -11.08
N PHE A 426 -23.47 -16.44 -10.61
CA PHE A 426 -24.21 -17.42 -11.41
C PHE A 426 -25.60 -17.56 -10.80
N PRO A 427 -26.59 -16.74 -11.21
CA PRO A 427 -27.96 -16.90 -10.78
C PRO A 427 -28.45 -18.33 -11.05
N GLU A 428 -28.92 -19.00 -10.00
CA GLU A 428 -29.48 -20.35 -10.06
C GLU A 428 -30.99 -20.29 -9.81
N TYR A 429 -31.76 -20.90 -10.72
CA TYR A 429 -33.21 -21.04 -10.62
C TYR A 429 -33.59 -22.53 -10.62
N ARG A 430 -34.53 -22.89 -9.74
CA ARG A 430 -35.08 -24.26 -9.64
C ARG A 430 -36.60 -24.21 -9.76
N PRO A 431 -37.14 -24.30 -11.00
CA PRO A 431 -38.58 -24.27 -11.22
C PRO A 431 -39.26 -25.56 -10.74
N TYR A 432 -40.49 -25.43 -10.26
CA TYR A 432 -41.43 -26.56 -10.20
C TYR A 432 -42.03 -26.86 -11.58
N PRO A 433 -42.54 -28.10 -11.81
CA PRO A 433 -43.17 -28.46 -13.08
C PRO A 433 -44.29 -27.48 -13.49
N GLY A 434 -44.15 -26.85 -14.66
CA GLY A 434 -45.10 -25.87 -15.19
C GLY A 434 -44.80 -24.40 -14.85
N GLU A 435 -43.85 -24.11 -13.96
CA GLU A 435 -43.38 -22.74 -13.73
C GLU A 435 -42.57 -22.21 -14.91
N ALA A 436 -42.54 -20.89 -15.04
CA ALA A 436 -41.81 -20.19 -16.09
C ALA A 436 -40.92 -19.08 -15.51
N LEU A 437 -39.71 -18.95 -16.05
CA LEU A 437 -38.78 -17.86 -15.81
C LEU A 437 -38.79 -16.95 -17.04
N GLN A 438 -39.20 -15.70 -16.84
CA GLN A 438 -39.12 -14.66 -17.86
C GLN A 438 -37.84 -13.86 -17.65
N LEU A 439 -37.05 -13.70 -18.71
CA LEU A 439 -35.84 -12.90 -18.74
C LEU A 439 -36.06 -11.73 -19.69
N ALA A 440 -36.06 -10.51 -19.18
CA ALA A 440 -35.95 -9.30 -19.99
C ALA A 440 -34.46 -8.94 -20.13
N ILE A 441 -33.96 -8.94 -21.36
CA ILE A 441 -32.54 -8.84 -21.68
C ILE A 441 -32.31 -7.59 -22.50
N THR A 442 -31.49 -6.68 -21.99
CA THR A 442 -31.21 -5.39 -22.64
C THR A 442 -29.70 -5.17 -22.73
N ARG A 443 -29.24 -4.52 -23.81
CA ARG A 443 -27.87 -4.01 -23.89
C ARG A 443 -27.88 -2.57 -23.38
N PRO A 444 -27.22 -2.25 -22.26
CA PRO A 444 -27.11 -0.87 -21.80
C PRO A 444 -26.46 0.03 -22.87
N GLU A 445 -26.99 1.23 -23.07
CA GLU A 445 -26.39 2.20 -23.98
C GLU A 445 -25.08 2.76 -23.40
N GLY A 446 -24.06 2.87 -24.25
CA GLY A 446 -22.78 3.46 -23.89
C GLY A 446 -22.88 4.98 -23.77
N VAL A 447 -22.16 5.56 -22.80
CA VAL A 447 -22.03 7.02 -22.65
C VAL A 447 -20.76 7.48 -23.37
N ASP A 448 -20.84 8.58 -24.11
CA ASP A 448 -19.68 9.20 -24.75
C ASP A 448 -18.59 9.54 -23.73
N GLY A 449 -17.34 9.28 -24.09
CA GLY A 449 -16.20 9.65 -23.28
C GLY A 449 -14.87 9.45 -23.98
N THR A 450 -13.82 9.89 -23.32
CA THR A 450 -12.47 9.90 -23.88
C THR A 450 -11.95 8.48 -24.08
N ILE A 451 -11.55 8.17 -25.32
CA ILE A 451 -10.98 6.88 -25.73
C ILE A 451 -9.44 6.89 -25.84
N ILE A 452 -8.81 8.06 -25.68
CA ILE A 452 -7.36 8.23 -25.57
C ILE A 452 -7.04 9.13 -24.38
N THR A 453 -6.20 8.64 -23.48
CA THR A 453 -5.73 9.42 -22.33
C THR A 453 -4.21 9.53 -22.36
N ILE A 454 -3.69 10.77 -22.32
CA ILE A 454 -2.25 11.03 -22.16
C ILE A 454 -1.92 11.02 -20.68
N ASN A 455 -1.35 9.91 -20.21
CA ASN A 455 -1.08 9.67 -18.80
C ASN A 455 0.13 10.46 -18.29
N ARG A 456 1.10 10.74 -19.17
CA ARG A 456 2.36 11.39 -18.80
C ARG A 456 2.97 12.10 -19.99
N SER A 457 3.51 13.30 -19.78
CA SER A 457 4.35 14.01 -20.74
C SER A 457 5.65 14.46 -20.07
N LYS A 458 6.79 14.24 -20.71
CA LYS A 458 8.12 14.62 -20.20
C LYS A 458 8.89 15.31 -21.31
N ARG A 459 9.26 16.56 -21.08
CA ARG A 459 10.06 17.36 -22.00
C ARG A 459 11.45 17.59 -21.41
N ASN A 460 12.49 17.16 -22.11
CA ASN A 460 13.88 17.38 -21.74
C ASN A 460 14.52 18.36 -22.74
N ILE A 461 14.94 19.52 -22.26
CA ILE A 461 15.51 20.61 -23.07
C ILE A 461 17.00 20.75 -22.73
N ARG A 462 17.83 20.74 -23.76
CA ARG A 462 19.28 20.98 -23.69
C ARG A 462 19.65 22.14 -24.62
N PRO A 463 19.61 23.38 -24.10
CA PRO A 463 19.92 24.54 -24.91
C PRO A 463 21.42 24.67 -25.15
N GLY A 464 21.83 24.70 -26.41
CA GLY A 464 23.18 24.98 -26.85
C GLY A 464 23.39 26.47 -27.19
N VAL A 465 24.59 26.83 -27.65
CA VAL A 465 24.91 28.23 -27.99
C VAL A 465 24.12 28.72 -29.22
N ARG A 466 23.88 27.82 -30.20
CA ARG A 466 23.25 28.16 -31.49
C ARG A 466 21.96 27.40 -31.76
N ALA A 467 21.71 26.31 -31.07
CA ALA A 467 20.57 25.44 -31.29
C ALA A 467 20.16 24.79 -29.97
N THR A 468 18.91 24.38 -29.86
CA THR A 468 18.37 23.71 -28.67
C THR A 468 17.89 22.32 -29.05
N ASP A 469 18.40 21.31 -28.36
CA ASP A 469 17.93 19.94 -28.51
C ASP A 469 16.79 19.70 -27.51
N THR A 470 15.63 19.28 -28.02
CA THR A 470 14.46 18.96 -27.21
C THR A 470 14.01 17.53 -27.46
N SER A 471 13.74 16.81 -26.38
CA SER A 471 13.16 15.48 -26.39
C SER A 471 11.83 15.51 -25.66
N LEU A 472 10.76 15.09 -26.33
CA LEU A 472 9.42 14.93 -25.77
C LEU A 472 9.08 13.44 -25.73
N ALA A 473 8.95 12.90 -24.52
CA ALA A 473 8.45 11.55 -24.31
C ALA A 473 7.09 11.63 -23.63
N PHE A 474 6.09 10.95 -24.17
CA PHE A 474 4.77 10.85 -23.54
C PHE A 474 4.21 9.44 -23.66
N THR A 475 3.38 9.08 -22.68
CA THR A 475 2.69 7.79 -22.67
C THR A 475 1.20 8.03 -22.77
N LEU A 476 0.56 7.35 -23.72
CA LEU A 476 -0.88 7.38 -23.89
C LEU A 476 -1.46 5.98 -23.69
N THR A 477 -2.73 5.92 -23.30
CA THR A 477 -3.54 4.70 -23.33
C THR A 477 -4.70 4.94 -24.27
N ALA A 478 -4.94 4.03 -25.21
CA ALA A 478 -6.09 4.07 -26.10
C ALA A 478 -6.93 2.80 -25.97
N SER A 479 -8.24 2.90 -26.11
CA SER A 479 -9.12 1.71 -26.16
C SER A 479 -9.26 1.12 -27.56
N ARG A 480 -9.00 1.92 -28.61
CA ARG A 480 -9.05 1.48 -30.00
C ARG A 480 -7.90 2.08 -30.83
N GLY A 481 -7.68 1.52 -32.01
CA GLY A 481 -6.73 2.09 -32.95
C GLY A 481 -7.31 3.33 -33.65
N LEU A 482 -6.54 4.41 -33.73
CA LEU A 482 -6.87 5.63 -34.48
C LEU A 482 -5.63 6.45 -34.81
N GLN A 483 -5.78 7.56 -35.53
CA GLN A 483 -4.68 8.51 -35.75
C GLN A 483 -4.77 9.64 -34.75
N HIS A 484 -3.63 10.06 -34.22
CA HIS A 484 -3.53 11.19 -33.31
C HIS A 484 -2.51 12.21 -33.86
N THR A 485 -2.87 13.48 -33.77
CA THR A 485 -2.08 14.60 -34.31
C THR A 485 -1.70 15.52 -33.17
N ILE A 486 -0.42 15.89 -33.13
CA ILE A 486 0.11 16.89 -32.22
C ILE A 486 0.66 18.09 -33.01
N THR A 487 0.71 19.26 -32.37
CA THR A 487 1.31 20.46 -32.95
C THR A 487 2.66 20.73 -32.28
N LEU A 488 3.71 20.72 -33.10
CA LEU A 488 5.08 21.00 -32.69
C LEU A 488 5.43 22.49 -32.92
N PRO A 489 6.55 22.99 -32.35
CA PRO A 489 6.99 24.37 -32.60
C PRO A 489 7.35 24.61 -34.07
N PRO A 490 7.22 25.85 -34.58
CA PRO A 490 7.71 26.21 -35.90
C PRO A 490 9.25 26.19 -35.97
N ASP A 491 9.80 26.06 -37.19
CA ASP A 491 11.24 26.14 -37.48
C ASP A 491 12.13 25.09 -36.76
N ILE A 492 11.60 23.87 -36.61
CA ILE A 492 12.33 22.73 -36.02
C ILE A 492 12.80 21.73 -37.08
N ASP A 493 13.88 21.02 -36.75
CA ASP A 493 14.36 19.87 -37.49
C ASP A 493 14.14 18.59 -36.67
N ILE A 494 13.25 17.71 -37.12
CA ILE A 494 12.93 16.46 -36.43
C ILE A 494 14.08 15.48 -36.67
N GLN A 495 14.76 15.09 -35.59
CA GLN A 495 15.90 14.20 -35.65
C GLN A 495 15.50 12.74 -35.54
N LYS A 496 14.54 12.43 -34.67
CA LYS A 496 14.16 11.05 -34.35
C LYS A 496 12.73 10.98 -33.84
N THR A 497 11.99 9.97 -34.29
CA THR A 497 10.64 9.64 -33.82
C THR A 497 10.58 8.15 -33.51
N VAL A 498 10.22 7.81 -32.27
CA VAL A 498 10.19 6.44 -31.75
C VAL A 498 8.80 6.14 -31.19
N ILE A 499 8.21 5.02 -31.59
CA ILE A 499 6.95 4.49 -31.07
C ILE A 499 7.22 3.10 -30.52
N ASP A 500 6.95 2.89 -29.23
CA ASP A 500 7.15 1.62 -28.52
C ASP A 500 8.57 1.04 -28.71
N GLY A 501 9.58 1.91 -28.66
CA GLY A 501 11.00 1.55 -28.83
C GLY A 501 11.45 1.32 -30.27
N ARG A 502 10.56 1.46 -31.26
CA ARG A 502 10.88 1.33 -32.70
C ARG A 502 10.90 2.68 -33.38
N GLU A 503 11.96 2.95 -34.14
CA GLU A 503 12.09 4.18 -34.91
C GLU A 503 11.16 4.14 -36.13
N VAL A 504 10.37 5.19 -36.31
CA VAL A 504 9.38 5.31 -37.39
C VAL A 504 9.54 6.69 -38.01
N VAL A 505 9.65 6.78 -39.32
CA VAL A 505 9.67 8.06 -40.02
C VAL A 505 8.23 8.57 -40.16
N LEU A 506 7.96 9.75 -39.62
CA LEU A 506 6.65 10.40 -39.69
C LEU A 506 6.75 11.66 -40.56
N GLN A 507 5.73 11.94 -41.35
CA GLN A 507 5.65 13.17 -42.13
C GLN A 507 5.29 14.34 -41.21
N HIS A 508 6.07 15.42 -41.32
CA HIS A 508 5.85 16.67 -40.61
C HIS A 508 5.49 17.74 -41.64
N SER A 509 4.23 18.20 -41.62
CA SER A 509 3.71 19.26 -42.49
C SER A 509 3.00 20.29 -41.64
N ASP A 510 3.21 21.58 -41.91
CA ASP A 510 2.49 22.68 -41.24
C ASP A 510 2.55 22.63 -39.70
N ASN A 511 3.70 22.22 -39.15
CA ASN A 511 3.93 22.01 -37.71
C ASN A 511 3.10 20.88 -37.07
N LEU A 512 2.39 20.10 -37.87
CA LEU A 512 1.58 18.96 -37.41
C LEU A 512 2.37 17.66 -37.59
N LEU A 513 2.32 16.82 -36.56
CA LEU A 513 2.86 15.47 -36.60
C LEU A 513 1.75 14.48 -36.28
N THR A 514 1.36 13.69 -37.28
CA THR A 514 0.33 12.65 -37.15
C THR A 514 0.97 11.28 -37.05
N PHE A 515 0.52 10.46 -36.10
CA PHE A 515 0.99 9.09 -35.92
C PHE A 515 -0.15 8.12 -35.60
N PRO A 516 0.03 6.83 -35.94
CA PRO A 516 -0.95 5.79 -35.62
C PRO A 516 -0.87 5.39 -34.15
N VAL A 517 -2.03 5.34 -33.50
CA VAL A 517 -2.26 4.84 -32.13
C VAL A 517 -2.90 3.46 -32.20
N ARG A 518 -2.48 2.55 -31.32
CA ARG A 518 -2.97 1.17 -31.17
C ARG A 518 -3.70 1.02 -29.83
N PRO A 519 -4.65 0.08 -29.71
CA PRO A 519 -5.26 -0.24 -28.43
C PRO A 519 -4.21 -0.65 -27.39
N GLY A 520 -4.35 -0.16 -26.16
CA GLY A 520 -3.45 -0.38 -25.05
C GLY A 520 -2.58 0.83 -24.72
N ARG A 521 -1.55 0.60 -23.89
CA ARG A 521 -0.58 1.62 -23.49
C ARG A 521 0.54 1.69 -24.53
N GLN A 522 0.89 2.89 -24.95
CA GLN A 522 2.00 3.15 -25.87
C GLN A 522 2.91 4.26 -25.36
N GLU A 523 4.17 4.20 -25.76
CA GLU A 523 5.18 5.21 -25.46
C GLU A 523 5.70 5.83 -26.76
N ILE A 524 5.68 7.16 -26.82
CA ILE A 524 6.09 7.93 -27.99
C ILE A 524 7.19 8.90 -27.56
N GLU A 525 8.31 8.88 -28.27
CA GLU A 525 9.43 9.80 -28.09
C GLU A 525 9.70 10.54 -29.40
N ILE A 526 9.78 11.87 -29.31
CA ILE A 526 10.04 12.77 -30.44
C ILE A 526 11.20 13.66 -30.06
N ASN A 527 12.26 13.62 -30.85
CA ASN A 527 13.45 14.42 -30.65
C ASN A 527 13.60 15.39 -31.83
N TRP A 528 13.72 16.67 -31.52
CA TRP A 528 13.93 17.71 -32.50
C TRP A 528 15.02 18.68 -32.05
N ARG A 529 15.57 19.39 -33.03
CA ARG A 529 16.49 20.49 -32.82
C ARG A 529 15.86 21.76 -33.36
N SER A 530 15.77 22.79 -32.53
CA SER A 530 15.39 24.13 -32.98
C SER A 530 16.62 24.99 -33.26
N LYS A 531 16.45 25.95 -34.17
CA LYS A 531 17.51 26.91 -34.55
C LYS A 531 17.81 27.97 -33.47
N GLN A 532 17.08 27.96 -32.36
CA GLN A 532 17.25 28.93 -31.28
C GLN A 532 18.29 28.44 -30.26
N GLY A 533 19.34 29.23 -30.05
CA GLY A 533 20.31 29.00 -28.98
C GLY A 533 19.89 29.64 -27.66
N ILE A 534 20.70 29.43 -26.62
CA ILE A 534 20.47 29.97 -25.28
C ILE A 534 20.61 31.50 -25.24
N ALA A 535 19.48 32.17 -25.03
CA ALA A 535 19.38 33.63 -24.87
C ALA A 535 19.43 34.06 -23.39
N ARG A 536 19.37 35.38 -23.14
CA ARG A 536 19.28 35.94 -21.76
C ARG A 536 18.01 35.47 -21.05
N LYS A 537 16.88 35.52 -21.74
CA LYS A 537 15.62 34.92 -21.31
C LYS A 537 15.33 33.77 -22.26
N MET A 538 15.27 32.57 -21.72
CA MET A 538 14.88 31.38 -22.46
C MET A 538 13.50 30.94 -21.99
N ILE A 539 12.62 30.62 -22.92
CA ILE A 539 11.28 30.09 -22.68
C ILE A 539 11.20 28.75 -23.41
N THR A 540 10.55 27.76 -22.82
CA THR A 540 10.29 26.48 -23.49
C THR A 540 9.35 26.68 -24.66
N GLU A 541 9.62 26.02 -25.77
CA GLU A 541 8.81 26.09 -26.98
C GLU A 541 7.38 25.54 -26.75
N PRO A 542 6.35 26.14 -27.37
CA PRO A 542 4.97 25.70 -27.23
C PRO A 542 4.77 24.35 -27.94
N VAL A 543 4.10 23.42 -27.27
CA VAL A 543 3.77 22.10 -27.82
C VAL A 543 2.33 21.80 -27.44
N ASP A 544 1.49 21.52 -28.43
CA ASP A 544 0.11 21.11 -28.21
C ASP A 544 -0.02 19.61 -28.49
N LEU A 545 -0.41 18.84 -27.48
CA LEU A 545 -0.63 17.41 -27.61
C LEU A 545 -2.01 17.06 -28.20
N GLY A 546 -2.84 18.05 -28.55
CA GLY A 546 -4.19 17.85 -29.10
C GLY A 546 -5.21 17.28 -28.12
N LEU A 547 -4.77 16.82 -26.95
CA LEU A 547 -5.57 16.27 -25.86
C LEU A 547 -4.97 16.68 -24.52
N ASP A 548 -5.82 16.77 -23.50
CA ASP A 548 -5.39 17.05 -22.13
C ASP A 548 -4.36 16.02 -21.65
N SER A 549 -3.31 16.52 -21.00
CA SER A 549 -2.21 15.71 -20.47
C SER A 549 -2.15 15.77 -18.96
N VAL A 550 -1.79 14.64 -18.35
CA VAL A 550 -1.52 14.54 -16.91
C VAL A 550 -0.03 14.28 -16.71
N ASN A 551 0.51 14.64 -15.54
CA ASN A 551 1.90 14.41 -15.17
C ASN A 551 2.92 15.05 -16.12
N SER A 552 2.71 16.32 -16.46
CA SER A 552 3.65 17.04 -17.30
C SER A 552 4.90 17.42 -16.53
N ALA A 553 6.06 16.97 -17.01
CA ALA A 553 7.36 17.23 -16.41
C ALA A 553 8.29 17.94 -17.41
N ILE A 554 8.93 19.00 -16.96
CA ILE A 554 9.92 19.75 -17.75
C ILE A 554 11.26 19.62 -17.07
N MET A 555 12.27 19.15 -17.80
CA MET A 555 13.66 19.13 -17.38
C MET A 555 14.46 20.02 -18.32
N MET A 556 15.11 21.06 -17.79
CA MET A 556 15.96 21.95 -18.57
C MET A 556 17.39 21.87 -18.04
N ASN A 557 18.32 21.47 -18.90
CA ASN A 557 19.74 21.32 -18.54
C ASN A 557 20.53 22.54 -19.02
N ILE A 558 20.69 23.52 -18.14
CA ILE A 558 21.39 24.77 -18.45
C ILE A 558 22.91 24.53 -18.53
N PRO A 559 23.59 24.97 -19.60
CA PRO A 559 25.05 24.87 -19.72
C PRO A 559 25.79 25.56 -18.57
N SER A 560 26.93 25.00 -18.16
CA SER A 560 27.79 25.57 -17.11
C SER A 560 28.39 26.94 -17.44
N SER A 561 28.35 27.36 -18.70
CA SER A 561 28.75 28.69 -19.17
C SER A 561 27.75 29.80 -18.84
N ARG A 562 26.64 29.48 -18.15
CA ARG A 562 25.57 30.42 -17.79
C ARG A 562 25.42 30.54 -16.28
N TRP A 563 25.18 31.76 -15.83
CA TRP A 563 24.79 32.10 -14.47
C TRP A 563 23.29 32.37 -14.44
N ILE A 564 22.54 31.52 -13.75
CA ILE A 564 21.09 31.60 -13.63
C ILE A 564 20.72 32.62 -12.57
N LEU A 565 19.83 33.57 -12.90
CA LEU A 565 19.39 34.62 -11.97
C LEU A 565 17.95 34.40 -11.52
N PHE A 566 17.07 34.03 -12.44
CA PHE A 566 15.65 33.81 -12.16
C PHE A 566 15.12 32.61 -12.95
N THR A 567 14.13 31.94 -12.38
CA THR A 567 13.42 30.82 -13.00
C THR A 567 11.93 31.00 -12.75
N GLY A 568 11.09 30.55 -13.67
CA GLY A 568 9.65 30.49 -13.49
C GLY A 568 9.00 29.45 -14.39
N GLY A 569 7.74 29.13 -14.14
CA GLY A 569 7.02 28.09 -14.86
C GLY A 569 5.90 27.48 -14.03
N PRO A 570 5.61 26.17 -14.21
CA PRO A 570 4.57 25.44 -13.48
C PRO A 570 4.63 25.56 -11.96
N ARG A 571 3.50 25.24 -11.30
CA ARG A 571 3.30 25.37 -9.83
C ARG A 571 4.39 24.68 -9.00
N ILE A 572 4.89 23.52 -9.43
CA ILE A 572 5.97 22.80 -8.76
C ILE A 572 7.23 22.98 -9.61
N GLY A 573 8.23 23.71 -9.10
CA GLY A 573 9.41 24.05 -9.88
C GLY A 573 10.61 24.52 -9.04
N PRO A 574 11.73 24.88 -9.71
CA PRO A 574 12.89 25.50 -9.09
C PRO A 574 12.57 26.85 -8.46
N ALA A 575 13.22 27.12 -7.34
CA ALA A 575 13.27 28.41 -6.69
C ALA A 575 14.73 28.84 -6.49
N VAL A 576 15.04 30.09 -6.84
CA VAL A 576 16.35 30.71 -6.62
C VAL A 576 16.38 31.32 -5.22
N LEU A 577 16.95 30.61 -4.25
CA LEU A 577 16.88 31.01 -2.82
C LEU A 577 17.82 32.17 -2.47
N PHE A 578 18.88 32.38 -3.26
CA PHE A 578 19.88 33.42 -3.02
C PHE A 578 19.30 34.82 -2.85
N TRP A 579 18.21 35.17 -3.54
CA TRP A 579 17.58 36.50 -3.39
C TRP A 579 16.97 36.72 -2.01
N GLY A 580 16.48 35.65 -1.36
CA GLY A 580 16.05 35.70 0.03
C GLY A 580 17.23 35.90 0.98
N GLU A 581 18.35 35.24 0.71
CA GLU A 581 19.60 35.42 1.47
C GLU A 581 20.18 36.83 1.27
N LEU A 582 20.11 37.39 0.07
CA LEU A 582 20.55 38.75 -0.22
C LEU A 582 19.78 39.78 0.62
N LEU A 583 18.46 39.60 0.81
CA LEU A 583 17.68 40.45 1.71
C LEU A 583 18.19 40.37 3.16
N VAL A 584 18.58 39.17 3.61
CA VAL A 584 19.17 38.97 4.93
C VAL A 584 20.54 39.66 5.02
N PHE A 585 21.38 39.59 3.99
CA PHE A 585 22.66 40.31 3.94
C PHE A 585 22.48 41.83 3.93
N ILE A 586 21.49 42.35 3.21
CA ILE A 586 21.14 43.78 3.24
C ILE A 586 20.77 44.19 4.67
N LEU A 587 19.93 43.40 5.35
CA LEU A 587 19.55 43.66 6.75
C LEU A 587 20.78 43.62 7.67
N PHE A 588 21.62 42.58 7.58
CA PHE A 588 22.86 42.47 8.37
C PHE A 588 23.80 43.66 8.13
N ALA A 589 23.98 44.08 6.88
CA ALA A 589 24.83 45.20 6.53
C ALA A 589 24.31 46.54 7.06
N LEU A 590 23.00 46.75 7.06
CA LEU A 590 22.36 47.92 7.66
C LEU A 590 22.49 47.92 9.19
N LEU A 591 22.32 46.76 9.86
CA LEU A 591 22.47 46.63 11.30
C LEU A 591 23.93 46.83 11.75
N LEU A 592 24.88 46.14 11.11
CA LEU A 592 26.31 46.23 11.42
C LEU A 592 26.89 47.61 11.08
N GLY A 593 26.45 48.23 9.97
CA GLY A 593 26.91 49.57 9.60
C GLY A 593 26.45 50.68 10.56
N ARG A 594 25.47 50.42 11.44
CA ARG A 594 25.12 51.35 12.54
C ARG A 594 26.04 51.23 13.74
N ILE A 595 26.82 50.15 13.85
CA ILE A 595 27.77 49.93 14.94
C ILE A 595 29.04 50.76 14.68
N ARG A 596 29.23 51.83 15.45
CA ARG A 596 30.37 52.76 15.29
C ARG A 596 31.74 52.20 15.73
N ILE A 597 31.77 50.94 16.18
CA ILE A 597 32.98 50.25 16.66
C ILE A 597 33.90 49.86 15.51
N THR A 598 33.36 49.71 14.29
CA THR A 598 34.12 49.30 13.09
C THR A 598 34.20 50.44 12.07
N PRO A 599 35.27 50.55 11.28
CA PRO A 599 35.41 51.60 10.27
C PRO A 599 34.58 51.34 9.00
N LEU A 600 33.82 50.24 8.94
CA LEU A 600 33.06 49.84 7.76
C LEU A 600 31.66 50.49 7.77
N ASN A 601 31.31 51.12 6.64
CA ASN A 601 29.94 51.61 6.42
C ASN A 601 29.01 50.46 5.95
N SER A 602 27.69 50.71 5.90
CA SER A 602 26.71 49.70 5.47
C SER A 602 26.98 49.15 4.06
N LEU A 603 27.50 49.97 3.13
CA LEU A 603 27.81 49.51 1.77
C LEU A 603 29.01 48.56 1.75
N GLN A 604 30.05 48.83 2.55
CA GLN A 604 31.21 47.95 2.69
C GLN A 604 30.86 46.64 3.38
N TRP A 605 29.98 46.68 4.40
CA TRP A 605 29.43 45.46 5.00
C TRP A 605 28.59 44.64 4.01
N LEU A 606 27.82 45.30 3.14
CA LEU A 606 27.04 44.62 2.10
C LEU A 606 27.95 43.98 1.06
N LEU A 607 28.94 44.72 0.55
CA LEU A 607 29.94 44.19 -0.39
C LEU A 607 30.70 43.02 0.21
N LEU A 608 31.17 43.14 1.46
CA LEU A 608 31.86 42.06 2.15
C LEU A 608 30.96 40.82 2.28
N SER A 609 29.71 41.00 2.71
CA SER A 609 28.73 39.90 2.85
C SER A 609 28.44 39.21 1.51
N LEU A 610 28.34 39.98 0.41
CA LEU A 610 28.09 39.44 -0.93
C LEU A 610 29.23 38.55 -1.43
N GLY A 611 30.49 38.88 -1.13
CA GLY A 611 31.60 38.00 -1.50
C GLY A 611 31.80 36.84 -0.53
N LEU A 612 31.46 37.02 0.75
CA LEU A 612 31.46 35.94 1.74
C LEU A 612 30.30 34.94 1.53
N SER A 613 29.28 35.26 0.75
CA SER A 613 28.19 34.32 0.43
C SER A 613 28.67 33.08 -0.34
N GLN A 614 29.87 33.12 -0.93
CA GLN A 614 30.46 32.01 -1.67
C GLN A 614 31.06 30.93 -0.74
N ILE A 615 31.14 31.21 0.57
CA ILE A 615 31.61 30.28 1.60
C ILE A 615 30.50 29.97 2.61
N PRO A 616 30.55 28.81 3.29
CA PRO A 616 29.58 28.48 4.33
C PRO A 616 29.48 29.57 5.42
N ALA A 617 28.26 29.85 5.89
CA ALA A 617 27.97 30.91 6.85
C ALA A 617 28.85 30.92 8.13
N PRO A 618 29.24 29.77 8.74
CA PRO A 618 30.13 29.77 9.90
C PRO A 618 31.50 30.39 9.61
N PHE A 619 32.06 30.18 8.41
CA PHE A 619 33.34 30.76 8.02
C PHE A 619 33.20 32.27 7.73
N ALA A 620 32.09 32.69 7.12
CA ALA A 620 31.78 34.10 6.97
C ALA A 620 31.68 34.82 8.34
N ALA A 621 31.08 34.15 9.34
CA ALA A 621 30.95 34.69 10.70
C ALA A 621 32.30 34.94 11.39
N ILE A 622 33.34 34.14 11.09
CA ILE A 622 34.71 34.35 11.60
C ILE A 622 35.25 35.70 11.15
N VAL A 623 35.02 36.07 9.88
CA VAL A 623 35.47 37.37 9.34
C VAL A 623 34.73 38.53 10.00
N VAL A 624 33.41 38.40 10.19
CA VAL A 624 32.61 39.40 10.90
C VAL A 624 33.06 39.55 12.35
N ALA A 625 33.28 38.43 13.05
CA ALA A 625 33.75 38.41 14.43
C ALA A 625 35.15 39.02 14.57
N TRP A 626 36.05 38.77 13.61
CA TRP A 626 37.39 39.35 13.57
C TRP A 626 37.34 40.88 13.54
N ILE A 627 36.56 41.47 12.63
CA ILE A 627 36.44 42.93 12.51
C ILE A 627 35.79 43.52 13.77
N LEU A 628 34.74 42.89 14.31
CA LEU A 628 34.05 43.37 15.51
C LEU A 628 34.93 43.28 16.77
N LEU A 629 35.62 42.16 17.00
CA LEU A 629 36.44 41.95 18.19
C LEU A 629 37.68 42.87 18.21
N LEU A 630 38.27 43.18 17.05
CA LEU A 630 39.31 44.20 16.96
C LEU A 630 38.79 45.59 17.35
N GLY A 631 37.59 45.96 16.89
CA GLY A 631 37.01 47.25 17.27
C GLY A 631 36.62 47.31 18.75
N VAL A 632 36.08 46.22 19.32
CA VAL A 632 35.78 46.14 20.76
C VAL A 632 37.07 46.25 21.59
N ARG A 633 38.17 45.66 21.11
CA ARG A 633 39.49 45.74 21.76
C ARG A 633 40.01 47.17 21.87
N LYS A 634 39.73 48.00 20.86
CA LYS A 634 40.05 49.44 20.84
C LYS A 634 39.14 50.27 21.75
N ASP A 635 37.83 50.07 21.66
CA ASP A 635 36.84 50.88 22.38
C ASP A 635 36.80 50.60 23.90
N LYS A 636 36.83 49.32 24.31
CA LYS A 636 36.65 48.93 25.72
C LYS A 636 37.96 48.63 26.46
N GLY A 637 39.05 48.39 25.73
CA GLY A 637 40.30 47.88 26.30
C GLY A 637 40.14 46.51 26.99
N LEU A 638 41.26 45.90 27.38
CA LEU A 638 41.27 44.70 28.23
C LEU A 638 41.67 45.09 29.66
N PRO A 639 41.10 44.48 30.71
CA PRO A 639 41.39 44.86 32.09
C PRO A 639 42.87 44.67 32.41
N GLU A 640 43.55 45.78 32.71
CA GLU A 640 45.00 45.82 32.92
C GLU A 640 45.46 45.00 34.13
N ASN A 641 44.55 44.74 35.06
CA ASN A 641 44.80 44.05 36.32
C ASN A 641 44.91 42.52 36.18
N LYS A 642 44.68 41.95 34.98
CA LYS A 642 44.74 40.50 34.70
C LYS A 642 45.66 40.20 33.51
N PRO A 643 46.99 40.20 33.68
CA PRO A 643 47.99 39.99 32.62
C PRO A 643 47.82 38.67 31.84
N LEU A 644 47.40 37.57 32.48
CA LEU A 644 47.14 36.30 31.80
C LEU A 644 45.98 36.40 30.79
N LEU A 645 44.87 37.03 31.21
CA LEU A 645 43.69 37.24 30.35
C LEU A 645 44.04 38.13 29.15
N PHE A 646 44.87 39.15 29.39
CA PHE A 646 45.37 40.04 28.35
C PHE A 646 46.18 39.28 27.30
N ASN A 647 47.19 38.50 27.71
CA ASN A 647 48.05 37.76 26.79
C ASN A 647 47.28 36.67 26.04
N LEU A 648 46.36 35.96 26.70
CA LEU A 648 45.51 34.95 26.06
C LEU A 648 44.59 35.58 25.00
N ALA A 649 44.00 36.74 25.30
CA ALA A 649 43.21 37.50 24.33
C ALA A 649 44.05 37.97 23.14
N GLN A 650 45.29 38.40 23.34
CA GLN A 650 46.20 38.77 22.24
C GLN A 650 46.53 37.57 21.34
N ILE A 651 46.83 36.40 21.91
CA ILE A 651 47.03 35.16 21.13
C ILE A 651 45.75 34.79 20.35
N ALA A 652 44.60 34.86 21.01
CA ALA A 652 43.31 34.57 20.38
C ALA A 652 43.01 35.51 19.21
N LEU A 653 43.30 36.81 19.33
CA LEU A 653 43.13 37.78 18.23
C LEU A 653 44.08 37.51 17.05
N VAL A 654 45.32 37.07 17.30
CA VAL A 654 46.25 36.66 16.23
C VAL A 654 45.73 35.43 15.49
N LEU A 655 45.32 34.39 16.23
CA LEU A 655 44.74 33.17 15.63
C LEU A 655 43.46 33.50 14.84
N LEU A 656 42.60 34.35 15.39
CA LEU A 656 41.38 34.82 14.73
C LEU A 656 41.68 35.59 13.45
N THR A 657 42.74 36.42 13.44
CA THR A 657 43.18 37.16 12.26
C THR A 657 43.66 36.21 11.16
N LEU A 658 44.47 35.21 11.51
CA LEU A 658 44.92 34.19 10.54
C LEU A 658 43.74 33.39 9.97
N ALA A 659 42.79 33.00 10.83
CA ALA A 659 41.59 32.30 10.41
C ALA A 659 40.73 33.17 9.47
N ALA A 660 40.50 34.44 9.81
CA ALA A 660 39.72 35.36 8.99
C ALA A 660 40.38 35.63 7.62
N LEU A 661 41.70 35.83 7.58
CA LEU A 661 42.44 35.96 6.32
C LEU A 661 42.37 34.69 5.47
N GLY A 662 42.45 33.50 6.10
CA GLY A 662 42.23 32.22 5.43
C GLY A 662 40.83 32.09 4.83
N CYS A 663 39.79 32.52 5.55
CA CYS A 663 38.41 32.55 5.05
C CYS A 663 38.23 33.53 3.89
N LEU A 664 38.85 34.72 3.94
CA LEU A 664 38.82 35.69 2.83
C LEU A 664 39.51 35.14 1.59
N PHE A 665 40.67 34.49 1.74
CA PHE A 665 41.36 33.84 0.64
C PHE A 665 40.49 32.73 0.01
N MET A 666 39.86 31.89 0.85
CA MET A 666 38.93 30.86 0.40
C MET A 666 37.73 31.45 -0.36
N ALA A 667 37.19 32.57 0.09
CA ALA A 667 36.10 33.28 -0.59
C ALA A 667 36.52 33.80 -1.97
N ILE A 668 37.73 34.37 -2.10
CA ILE A 668 38.28 34.82 -3.40
C ILE A 668 38.50 33.62 -4.32
N GLN A 669 39.11 32.54 -3.83
CA GLN A 669 39.38 31.33 -4.61
C GLN A 669 38.08 30.72 -5.16
N LYS A 670 37.07 30.51 -4.30
CA LYS A 670 35.76 30.00 -4.72
C LYS A 670 35.02 30.99 -5.61
N GLY A 671 35.15 32.29 -5.34
CA GLY A 671 34.51 33.35 -6.12
C GLY A 671 34.99 33.44 -7.57
N LEU A 672 36.31 33.42 -7.80
CA LEU A 672 36.89 33.60 -9.13
C LEU A 672 36.97 32.31 -9.94
N LEU A 673 37.34 31.19 -9.30
CA LEU A 673 37.56 29.90 -9.98
C LEU A 673 36.33 28.99 -9.93
N GLY A 674 35.40 29.24 -9.01
CA GLY A 674 34.20 28.44 -8.84
C GLY A 674 33.00 28.91 -9.67
N HIS A 675 31.88 28.23 -9.47
CA HIS A 675 30.58 28.58 -10.06
C HIS A 675 29.71 29.28 -9.01
N PRO A 676 28.92 30.30 -9.41
CA PRO A 676 28.06 31.04 -8.49
C PRO A 676 26.98 30.14 -7.90
N ASP A 677 26.98 29.95 -6.58
CA ASP A 677 25.92 29.20 -5.91
C ASP A 677 24.71 30.10 -5.68
N MET A 678 23.71 29.94 -6.54
CA MET A 678 22.43 30.66 -6.44
C MET A 678 21.41 29.93 -5.53
N GLN A 679 21.86 28.85 -4.86
CA GLN A 679 21.07 28.01 -3.98
C GLN A 679 19.75 27.58 -4.63
N ILE A 680 19.84 27.12 -5.89
CA ILE A 680 18.68 26.66 -6.65
C ILE A 680 18.20 25.36 -6.02
N GLY A 681 16.97 25.38 -5.50
CA GLY A 681 16.30 24.22 -4.92
C GLY A 681 14.89 24.05 -5.46
N GLY A 682 14.14 23.08 -4.92
CA GLY A 682 12.75 22.81 -5.32
C GLY A 682 12.62 21.74 -6.41
N ASN A 683 11.72 20.78 -6.20
CA ASN A 683 11.43 19.66 -7.11
C ASN A 683 12.68 18.87 -7.58
N GLY A 684 13.70 18.75 -6.73
CA GLY A 684 14.97 18.09 -7.07
C GLY A 684 15.81 18.85 -8.12
N SER A 685 15.57 20.14 -8.30
CA SER A 685 16.37 21.01 -9.17
C SER A 685 17.74 21.27 -8.56
N THR A 686 18.74 21.45 -9.42
CA THR A 686 20.12 21.80 -9.07
C THR A 686 20.58 23.00 -9.90
N MET A 687 21.83 23.43 -9.72
CA MET A 687 22.42 24.55 -10.45
C MET A 687 22.32 24.43 -11.98
N HIS A 688 22.36 23.22 -12.53
CA HIS A 688 22.31 23.00 -13.98
C HIS A 688 21.07 22.25 -14.45
N ALA A 689 20.42 21.49 -13.57
CA ALA A 689 19.23 20.71 -13.93
C ALA A 689 17.99 21.30 -13.25
N LEU A 690 17.20 22.04 -14.02
CA LEU A 690 15.97 22.66 -13.54
C LEU A 690 14.76 21.77 -13.85
N ARG A 691 13.91 21.53 -12.85
CA ARG A 691 12.82 20.55 -12.95
C ARG A 691 11.48 21.17 -12.55
N TRP A 692 10.54 21.21 -13.49
CA TRP A 692 9.15 21.59 -13.22
C TRP A 692 8.22 20.39 -13.37
N TYR A 693 7.09 20.44 -12.66
CA TYR A 693 6.04 19.45 -12.72
C TYR A 693 4.66 20.11 -12.60
N GLN A 694 3.69 19.56 -13.34
CA GLN A 694 2.28 19.91 -13.26
C GLN A 694 1.43 18.64 -13.34
N ASP A 695 0.47 18.53 -12.42
CA ASP A 695 -0.41 17.37 -12.30
C ASP A 695 -1.39 17.29 -13.47
N ARG A 696 -2.13 18.37 -13.76
CA ARG A 696 -3.08 18.46 -14.86
C ARG A 696 -2.76 19.64 -15.76
N THR A 697 -2.71 19.37 -17.05
CA THR A 697 -2.43 20.33 -18.11
C THR A 697 -3.47 20.18 -19.21
N GLY A 698 -3.83 21.27 -19.87
CA GLY A 698 -4.67 21.18 -21.07
C GLY A 698 -3.92 20.52 -22.23
N SER A 699 -4.44 20.69 -23.44
CA SER A 699 -3.78 20.25 -24.67
C SER A 699 -2.41 20.91 -24.86
N LEU A 700 -2.32 22.21 -24.56
CA LEU A 700 -1.06 22.97 -24.56
C LEU A 700 -0.22 22.63 -23.33
N LEU A 701 0.99 22.12 -23.58
CA LEU A 701 1.95 21.83 -22.53
C LEU A 701 2.41 23.10 -21.82
N PRO A 702 2.64 23.04 -20.50
CA PRO A 702 2.92 24.22 -19.72
C PRO A 702 4.31 24.79 -20.05
N GLU A 703 4.47 26.09 -19.92
CA GLU A 703 5.71 26.78 -20.26
C GLU A 703 6.59 27.02 -19.03
N ALA A 704 7.89 26.86 -19.19
CA ALA A 704 8.90 27.26 -18.22
C ALA A 704 9.88 28.26 -18.82
N TRP A 705 10.43 29.13 -17.98
CA TRP A 705 11.40 30.12 -18.40
C TRP A 705 12.56 30.25 -17.43
N VAL A 706 13.71 30.64 -17.98
CA VAL A 706 14.95 30.86 -17.24
C VAL A 706 15.57 32.16 -17.71
N PHE A 707 15.94 33.02 -16.76
CA PHE A 707 16.73 34.20 -17.01
C PHE A 707 18.17 33.93 -16.56
N SER A 708 19.10 33.98 -17.51
CA SER A 708 20.52 33.70 -17.26
C SER A 708 21.43 34.66 -18.03
N VAL A 709 22.62 34.90 -17.50
CA VAL A 709 23.67 35.71 -18.13
C VAL A 709 24.91 34.86 -18.40
N PRO A 710 25.81 35.24 -19.32
CA PRO A 710 27.09 34.55 -19.48
C PRO A 710 27.88 34.53 -18.17
N LEU A 711 28.55 33.41 -17.86
CA LEU A 711 29.38 33.26 -16.65
C LEU A 711 30.48 34.33 -16.55
N LEU A 712 30.89 34.91 -17.68
CA LEU A 712 31.79 36.07 -17.73
C LEU A 712 31.29 37.25 -16.86
N ALA A 713 29.98 37.53 -16.86
CA ALA A 713 29.41 38.62 -16.08
C ALA A 713 29.65 38.42 -14.57
N TYR A 714 29.51 37.17 -14.10
CA TYR A 714 29.83 36.81 -12.72
C TYR A 714 31.33 36.96 -12.43
N ARG A 715 32.20 36.44 -13.30
CA ARG A 715 33.66 36.53 -13.13
C ARG A 715 34.16 37.97 -13.08
N ILE A 716 33.63 38.84 -13.95
CA ILE A 716 33.95 40.28 -13.92
C ILE A 716 33.49 40.91 -12.60
N SER A 717 32.27 40.58 -12.15
CA SER A 717 31.74 41.09 -10.88
C SER A 717 32.60 40.67 -9.68
N MET A 718 33.03 39.40 -9.64
CA MET A 718 33.91 38.88 -8.59
C MET A 718 35.33 39.44 -8.66
N LEU A 719 35.85 39.72 -9.87
CA LEU A 719 37.14 40.38 -10.04
C LEU A 719 37.12 41.81 -9.49
N ILE A 720 36.08 42.58 -9.82
CA ILE A 720 35.87 43.94 -9.29
C ILE A 720 35.77 43.88 -7.76
N TRP A 721 35.02 42.92 -7.23
CA TRP A 721 34.91 42.73 -5.79
C TRP A 721 36.24 42.37 -5.13
N ALA A 722 37.03 41.46 -5.71
CA ALA A 722 38.32 41.06 -5.16
C ALA A 722 39.34 42.22 -5.16
N LEU A 723 39.34 43.04 -6.22
CA LEU A 723 40.18 44.24 -6.30
C LEU A 723 39.80 45.26 -5.22
N TRP A 724 38.49 45.49 -5.04
CA TRP A 724 38.00 46.33 -3.95
C TRP A 724 38.39 45.79 -2.57
N LEU A 725 38.23 44.48 -2.34
CA LEU A 725 38.58 43.83 -1.08
C LEU A 725 40.07 43.97 -0.79
N ALA A 726 40.96 43.80 -1.77
CA ALA A 726 42.39 43.98 -1.60
C ALA A 726 42.75 45.39 -1.10
N MET A 727 42.17 46.43 -1.71
CA MET A 727 42.36 47.82 -1.29
C MET A 727 41.73 48.11 0.09
N ALA A 728 40.59 47.49 0.41
CA ALA A 728 39.94 47.61 1.72
C ALA A 728 40.76 46.92 2.82
N LEU A 729 41.28 45.73 2.55
CA LEU A 729 42.05 44.91 3.48
C LEU A 729 43.33 45.61 3.94
N LEU A 730 44.04 46.31 3.06
CA LEU A 730 45.22 47.12 3.44
C LEU A 730 44.86 48.18 4.50
N ARG A 731 43.71 48.83 4.35
CA ARG A 731 43.22 49.83 5.32
C ARG A 731 42.78 49.15 6.62
N TRP A 732 42.09 48.01 6.54
CA TRP A 732 41.63 47.26 7.71
C TRP A 732 42.77 46.63 8.50
N LEU A 733 43.83 46.15 7.85
CA LEU A 733 45.02 45.60 8.52
C LEU A 733 45.78 46.70 9.26
N ARG A 734 45.93 47.89 8.66
CA ARG A 734 46.53 49.05 9.34
C ARG A 734 45.71 49.45 10.58
N TRP A 735 44.39 49.57 10.42
CA TRP A 735 43.49 49.85 11.53
C TRP A 735 43.51 48.74 12.59
N GLY A 736 43.55 47.48 12.18
CA GLY A 736 43.61 46.32 13.07
C GLY A 736 44.90 46.29 13.87
N TRP A 737 46.03 46.68 13.28
CA TRP A 737 47.31 46.86 13.97
C TRP A 737 47.24 47.96 15.04
N ASP A 738 46.62 49.09 14.72
CA ASP A 738 46.39 50.17 15.69
C ASP A 738 45.54 49.66 16.86
N CYS A 739 44.46 48.92 16.59
CA CYS A 739 43.60 48.33 17.63
C CYS A 739 44.32 47.27 18.48
N PHE A 740 45.20 46.48 17.88
CA PHE A 740 45.93 45.40 18.54
C PHE A 740 47.04 45.92 19.46
N SER A 741 47.72 46.99 19.04
CA SER A 741 48.85 47.61 19.75
C SER A 741 48.43 48.55 20.89
N GLU A 742 47.16 48.95 20.94
CA GLU A 742 46.61 49.88 21.93
C GLU A 742 46.68 49.31 23.37
N GLY A 743 47.43 49.98 24.25
CA GLY A 743 47.65 49.53 25.64
C GLY A 743 48.76 48.47 25.82
N GLY A 744 49.58 48.23 24.79
CA GLY A 744 50.76 47.37 24.80
C GLY A 744 50.54 45.99 24.17
N LEU A 745 51.62 45.34 23.76
CA LEU A 745 51.58 44.04 23.04
C LEU A 745 51.57 42.83 23.98
N TRP A 746 52.24 42.93 25.13
CA TRP A 746 52.39 41.84 26.09
C TRP A 746 52.55 42.37 27.51
N LYS A 747 51.86 41.79 28.50
CA LYS A 747 52.00 42.18 29.91
C LYS A 747 52.70 41.09 30.72
N LYS A 748 53.73 41.49 31.48
CA LYS A 748 54.48 40.59 32.39
C LYS A 748 53.72 40.45 33.71
N ASN A 749 53.60 39.22 34.24
CA ASN A 749 53.05 38.99 35.57
C ASN A 749 53.92 39.74 36.59
N ARG A 750 53.35 40.76 37.25
CA ARG A 750 54.00 41.48 38.33
C ARG A 750 53.89 40.61 39.58
N THR A 751 54.90 39.79 39.86
CA THR A 751 55.02 39.08 41.13
C THR A 751 55.11 40.13 42.24
N ARG A 752 54.16 40.10 43.17
CA ARG A 752 54.15 40.97 44.36
C ARG A 752 55.33 40.55 45.23
N ASN A 753 56.46 41.25 45.09
CA ASN A 753 57.59 41.13 46.00
C ASN A 753 57.14 41.60 47.39
N THR A 754 56.83 40.65 48.27
CA THR A 754 56.79 40.89 49.72
C THR A 754 58.19 41.29 50.17
N LYS A 755 58.42 42.60 50.39
CA LYS A 755 59.62 43.09 51.07
C LYS A 755 59.69 42.43 52.45
N LYS A 756 60.71 41.59 52.65
CA LYS A 756 61.25 41.21 53.97
C LYS A 756 61.58 42.49 54.75
N THR A 757 60.85 42.78 55.81
CA THR A 757 61.31 43.63 56.90
C THR A 757 62.32 42.82 57.72
N GLY A 758 63.60 43.17 57.57
CA GLY A 758 64.70 42.64 58.36
C GLY A 758 65.58 43.79 58.85
N ASN A 759 65.76 43.83 60.18
CA ASN A 759 66.78 44.55 60.95
C ASN A 759 66.73 46.08 61.07
N ARG A 760 66.38 46.55 62.28
CA ARG A 760 67.38 47.06 63.24
C ARG A 760 66.75 47.33 64.61
N ARG A 761 67.16 46.55 65.61
CA ARG A 761 66.99 46.82 67.04
C ARG A 761 68.41 46.92 67.60
N LYS A 762 68.93 48.13 67.80
CA LYS A 762 69.90 48.54 68.83
C LYS A 762 70.36 49.99 68.59
N GLU A 763 70.57 50.66 69.73
CA GLU A 763 71.23 51.95 69.95
C GLU A 763 70.37 53.22 69.77
N ALA A 764 69.61 53.48 70.83
CA ALA A 764 69.50 54.80 71.41
C ALA A 764 70.73 55.03 72.29
N VAL A 765 71.58 56.00 71.94
CA VAL A 765 72.28 56.88 72.88
C VAL A 765 72.38 58.23 72.18
N ALA A 766 71.66 59.19 72.72
CA ALA A 766 71.87 60.60 72.47
C ALA A 766 73.00 61.03 73.39
N ASP A 767 74.08 61.57 72.82
CA ASP A 767 74.97 62.44 73.56
C ASP A 767 74.83 63.84 72.94
N LEU A 768 74.17 64.69 73.74
CA LEU A 768 74.66 66.03 74.02
C LEU A 768 76.18 65.93 74.25
N GLU A 769 76.99 66.80 73.68
CA GLU A 769 77.48 67.95 74.43
C GLU A 769 78.17 68.92 73.46
N ILE A 770 77.96 70.22 73.72
CA ILE A 770 79.00 71.26 73.76
C ILE A 770 79.99 71.32 72.56
N GLU A 771 79.87 72.45 71.86
CA GLU A 771 80.77 73.09 70.86
C GLU A 771 81.01 72.39 69.51
#